data_AF-A0A0A1YED4-F1
#
_entry.id   AF-A0A0A1YED4-F1
#
_cell.length_a   1.000
_cell.length_b   1.000
_cell.length_c   1.000
_cell.angle_alpha   90.00
_cell.angle_beta   90.00
_cell.angle_gamma   90.00
#
_symmetry.space_group_name_H-M   'P 1'
#
loop_
_entity.id
_entity.type
_entity.pdbx_description
1 polymer ?
#
loop_
_entity_poly.entity_id
_entity_poly.type
_entity_poly.pdbx_seq_one_letter_code
_entity_poly.pdbx_strand_id
1 'polypeptide(L)'
;MTSERLPSLDSARSSVAQDNTASCEVLEQSDWFCHVVDFDPRSGQALPQSLSVFLARIAGYSPPEAGSPCRDRLWRITEHCRPAVDRLARGLNEAPRREQALLPVHAVRELDVTSFIKLSNRPGRNLREKLAGNPYLQGVRRFQSVDLPENRLFKACMVRLAQLLELCGERHERQDELLLTILSWLHSGEAQDIGRWENLPPNNTLLSHRDYRRVWDAWRWLQTLEDDTARDLSEVHARRQTRHRWVTFSRIWSEGRHCLADMPVFFDLDTFGVRPWFNSVAIQSVPEKIKRDTRIEIYTPVCVDLATSLPRYAAGKTARYLPGSFAWQQWQGEDTELALDLFTSDAIYRHPQVTTLFSADLFFSRAASEHLERAARAFTCRLHELFRNDTLIWLVPDALNDFEIDVTRRNLNARFRDAVPLPRSIAAAVQRVDYSKVNAGFPIVVIDNVGGTTCVTRLVARFDPTLKDKLPETRGFYWERHPPVILSDTLAQDLEPGCAIASIDDQDQWHPPASQARPAALDTSILKQDPRIGGFAFSITVTDSPVSGGLHFHALQQRAGEIPLWRDQIPELSIKAYKEGRQQRFQLVARGTTVTPIRGRPVRIEVKEDFTLRAKRPFYQFPLFLGDNSEDLGYSARLDSSAFPLEENVDCALHLTFEYGADDPYQLTFIPRNGTFAHLRATWQRTRVTDAPAPEYPAPMAWADLRHVPKTGSSETNDLLNWITRAIARLDQEIYIRPKARTKGVISMEWRPDKNGGYFTFATTNTTQERVFVHQKNFLNGYEYTDFSVGDNISFVRDEQDGKYSGRRVAGEHHEEMEQLERLDETTSRNLITQIRKTLYYPVIQTWRDGRSIDDVDCPSVFAEAARTHIDYLVSLLEEDYLPASVKNAILVLMCCMHKDAPSAFIQRLAGELEKGSIRNPQAIGFALGRLDEPWQRSLFSGLMRDITESVLRTFACAIWRDRHFVEQFDSAQMTMVLTSLNLALGQVNPCPGKKSANDDRAAVNWMRATTELLELLLGVLRTREAADVQLRMLLQPHQQITKTLARSVERVSELVAKSTAILSCRVQINIEKPDGDHTPDLLFALRLYLTGDDGANAIHISRISDSQDE
;
A
#
# COMPACT_ATOMS: atom_id res chain seq x y z
N MET A 1 3.83 81.09 42.56
CA MET A 1 4.42 79.86 43.11
C MET A 1 4.33 78.77 42.05
N THR A 2 5.48 78.24 41.65
CA THR A 2 5.75 76.98 40.92
C THR A 2 5.10 76.73 39.55
N SER A 3 5.56 77.50 38.55
CA SER A 3 6.16 77.05 37.27
C SER A 3 5.81 75.64 36.76
N GLU A 4 4.83 75.57 35.86
CA GLU A 4 4.75 74.54 34.82
C GLU A 4 5.99 74.62 33.91
N ARG A 5 6.81 73.56 33.88
CA ARG A 5 7.83 73.40 32.84
C ARG A 5 7.18 72.76 31.62
N LEU A 6 6.92 73.58 30.61
CA LEU A 6 6.80 73.14 29.22
C LEU A 6 8.05 72.30 28.86
N PRO A 7 7.92 71.13 28.22
CA PRO A 7 9.06 70.40 27.69
C PRO A 7 9.82 71.31 26.72
N SER A 8 11.15 71.35 26.81
CA SER A 8 11.96 72.19 25.95
C SER A 8 11.79 71.76 24.49
N LEU A 9 11.83 72.73 23.57
CA LEU A 9 11.85 72.48 22.12
C LEU A 9 12.96 71.49 21.71
N ASP A 10 14.02 71.34 22.51
CA ASP A 10 15.08 70.34 22.31
C ASP A 10 14.67 68.91 22.70
N SER A 11 13.78 68.69 23.68
CA SER A 11 13.27 67.34 24.00
C SER A 11 12.23 66.88 22.97
N ALA A 12 11.42 67.79 22.44
CA ALA A 12 10.50 67.51 21.34
C ALA A 12 11.24 67.31 20.00
N ARG A 13 12.31 68.07 19.74
CA ARG A 13 13.19 67.83 18.57
C ARG A 13 14.00 66.53 18.70
N SER A 14 14.43 66.17 19.91
CA SER A 14 15.07 64.88 20.19
C SER A 14 14.12 63.70 19.99
N SER A 15 12.86 63.80 20.46
CA SER A 15 11.87 62.73 20.27
C SER A 15 11.47 62.61 18.80
N VAL A 16 11.23 63.72 18.10
CA VAL A 16 10.91 63.72 16.66
C VAL A 16 12.11 63.20 15.83
N ALA A 17 13.35 63.51 16.20
CA ALA A 17 14.54 62.96 15.54
C ALA A 17 14.74 61.46 15.84
N GLN A 18 14.46 61.01 17.07
CA GLN A 18 14.49 59.59 17.44
C GLN A 18 13.38 58.79 16.75
N ASP A 19 12.16 59.31 16.70
CA ASP A 19 11.01 58.71 16.02
C ASP A 19 11.23 58.62 14.51
N ASN A 20 11.85 59.64 13.90
CA ASN A 20 12.21 59.63 12.49
C ASN A 20 13.35 58.61 12.20
N THR A 21 14.30 58.46 13.12
CA THR A 21 15.39 57.47 12.99
C THR A 21 14.86 56.04 13.12
N ALA A 22 14.00 55.77 14.11
CA ALA A 22 13.37 54.46 14.31
C ALA A 22 12.46 54.08 13.11
N SER A 23 11.73 55.06 12.56
CA SER A 23 10.89 54.84 11.38
C SER A 23 11.70 54.48 10.14
N CYS A 24 12.79 55.19 9.86
CA CYS A 24 13.71 54.84 8.77
C CYS A 24 14.31 53.45 8.94
N GLU A 25 14.66 53.07 10.17
CA GLU A 25 15.21 51.73 10.45
C GLU A 25 14.19 50.62 10.22
N VAL A 26 12.94 50.78 10.67
CA VAL A 26 11.87 49.80 10.44
C VAL A 26 11.57 49.62 8.95
N LEU A 27 11.63 50.71 8.17
CA LEU A 27 11.50 50.65 6.72
C LEU A 27 12.66 49.85 6.09
N GLU A 28 13.92 50.14 6.44
CA GLU A 28 15.07 49.36 5.95
C GLU A 28 14.98 47.87 6.34
N GLN A 29 14.54 47.59 7.57
CA GLN A 29 14.32 46.21 8.04
C GLN A 29 13.22 45.51 7.23
N SER A 30 12.13 46.21 6.92
CA SER A 30 11.03 45.68 6.11
C SER A 30 11.47 45.43 4.66
N ASP A 31 12.25 46.34 4.09
CA ASP A 31 12.81 46.19 2.74
C ASP A 31 13.73 44.98 2.66
N TRP A 32 14.64 44.87 3.63
CA TRP A 32 15.51 43.72 3.77
C TRP A 32 14.70 42.43 3.79
N PHE A 33 13.67 42.33 4.65
CA PHE A 33 12.84 41.13 4.76
C PHE A 33 12.12 40.82 3.45
N CYS A 34 11.46 41.81 2.84
CA CYS A 34 10.75 41.67 1.58
C CYS A 34 11.66 41.36 0.38
N HIS A 35 12.96 41.65 0.49
CA HIS A 35 13.95 41.30 -0.52
C HIS A 35 14.43 39.86 -0.38
N VAL A 36 14.67 39.41 0.84
CA VAL A 36 15.30 38.11 1.09
C VAL A 36 14.29 36.95 1.15
N VAL A 37 13.00 37.24 1.34
CA VAL A 37 11.92 36.25 1.47
C VAL A 37 11.08 36.14 0.19
N ASP A 38 10.70 34.90 -0.17
CA ASP A 38 9.69 34.64 -1.21
C ASP A 38 8.29 34.61 -0.63
N PHE A 39 7.29 34.95 -1.45
CA PHE A 39 5.90 34.95 -1.01
C PHE A 39 5.00 34.27 -2.04
N ASP A 40 4.00 33.55 -1.55
CA ASP A 40 3.03 32.87 -2.39
C ASP A 40 2.21 33.91 -3.18
N PRO A 41 2.22 33.88 -4.51
CA PRO A 41 1.43 34.80 -5.32
C PRO A 41 -0.09 34.68 -5.05
N ARG A 42 -0.58 33.55 -4.53
CA ARG A 42 -2.02 33.33 -4.27
C ARG A 42 -2.45 33.83 -2.90
N SER A 43 -1.79 33.43 -1.83
CA SER A 43 -2.15 33.80 -0.45
C SER A 43 -1.42 35.04 0.08
N GLY A 44 -0.30 35.42 -0.55
CA GLY A 44 0.60 36.47 -0.10
C GLY A 44 1.43 36.13 1.14
N GLN A 45 1.27 34.93 1.70
CA GLN A 45 2.06 34.44 2.83
C GLN A 45 3.51 34.18 2.42
N ALA A 46 4.42 34.32 3.39
CA ALA A 46 5.83 34.04 3.16
C ALA A 46 6.05 32.53 2.95
N LEU A 47 6.82 32.18 1.94
CA LEU A 47 7.13 30.80 1.58
C LEU A 47 8.39 30.34 2.31
N PRO A 48 8.41 29.11 2.86
CA PRO A 48 9.64 28.52 3.34
C PRO A 48 10.70 28.45 2.24
N GLN A 49 11.96 28.68 2.61
CA GLN A 49 13.11 28.59 1.70
C GLN A 49 14.19 27.73 2.33
N SER A 50 15.12 27.21 1.52
CA SER A 50 16.33 26.59 2.07
C SER A 50 17.22 27.67 2.71
N LEU A 51 17.94 27.29 3.76
CA LEU A 51 18.89 28.16 4.45
C LEU A 51 19.89 28.75 3.46
N SER A 52 20.44 27.95 2.54
CA SER A 52 21.44 28.46 1.58
C SER A 52 20.85 29.52 0.64
N VAL A 53 19.61 29.34 0.16
CA VAL A 53 18.94 30.33 -0.70
C VAL A 53 18.68 31.62 0.07
N PHE A 54 18.22 31.51 1.31
CA PHE A 54 17.98 32.66 2.18
C PHE A 54 19.27 33.44 2.47
N LEU A 55 20.36 32.76 2.84
CA LEU A 55 21.66 33.40 3.07
C LEU A 55 22.24 34.03 1.80
N ALA A 56 22.07 33.38 0.64
CA ALA A 56 22.51 33.94 -0.64
C ALA A 56 21.79 35.25 -0.98
N ARG A 57 20.49 35.35 -0.68
CA ARG A 57 19.71 36.59 -0.88
C ARG A 57 20.12 37.69 0.08
N ILE A 58 20.43 37.36 1.34
CA ILE A 58 20.98 38.34 2.29
C ILE A 58 22.33 38.88 1.77
N ALA A 59 23.19 38.01 1.27
CA ALA A 59 24.49 38.41 0.71
C ALA A 59 24.36 39.31 -0.52
N GLY A 60 23.30 39.12 -1.32
CA GLY A 60 22.98 39.95 -2.49
C GLY A 60 22.20 41.23 -2.18
N TYR A 61 21.73 41.42 -0.94
CA TYR A 61 20.92 42.58 -0.56
C TYR A 61 21.79 43.84 -0.46
N SER A 62 21.28 44.93 -1.02
CA SER A 62 21.80 46.29 -0.81
C SER A 62 20.64 47.19 -0.40
N PRO A 63 20.79 48.01 0.67
CA PRO A 63 19.75 48.95 1.07
C PRO A 63 19.39 49.91 -0.07
N PRO A 64 18.13 50.35 -0.16
CA PRO A 64 17.71 51.32 -1.17
C PRO A 64 18.43 52.67 -0.98
N GLU A 65 18.77 53.34 -2.08
CA GLU A 65 19.33 54.69 -2.05
C GLU A 65 18.33 55.68 -1.43
N ALA A 66 18.83 56.73 -0.78
CA ALA A 66 17.99 57.74 -0.16
C ALA A 66 17.02 58.36 -1.18
N GLY A 67 15.71 58.24 -0.92
CA GLY A 67 14.64 58.71 -1.81
C GLY A 67 14.04 57.63 -2.73
N SER A 68 14.66 56.45 -2.86
CA SER A 68 14.11 55.31 -3.59
C SER A 68 12.95 54.65 -2.85
N PRO A 69 11.98 54.04 -3.56
CA PRO A 69 10.86 53.34 -2.94
C PRO A 69 11.37 52.11 -2.15
N CYS A 70 10.95 52.05 -0.89
CA CYS A 70 11.25 50.98 0.06
C CYS A 70 10.16 49.90 0.00
N ARG A 71 10.53 48.62 0.03
CA ARG A 71 9.57 47.50 0.09
C ARG A 71 9.06 47.33 1.51
N ASP A 72 7.90 47.92 1.80
CA ASP A 72 7.23 47.86 3.09
C ASP A 72 5.91 47.06 3.04
N ARG A 73 5.09 47.13 4.10
CA ARG A 73 3.77 46.48 4.14
C ARG A 73 2.83 47.01 3.06
N LEU A 74 2.85 48.31 2.78
CA LEU A 74 2.02 48.89 1.73
C LEU A 74 2.45 48.39 0.34
N TRP A 75 3.76 48.30 0.08
CA TRP A 75 4.30 47.68 -1.12
C TRP A 75 3.84 46.23 -1.25
N ARG A 76 3.88 45.44 -0.16
CA ARG A 76 3.41 44.04 -0.17
C ARG A 76 1.92 43.92 -0.52
N ILE A 77 1.07 44.77 0.07
CA ILE A 77 -0.36 44.84 -0.24
C ILE A 77 -0.56 45.18 -1.72
N THR A 78 0.18 46.18 -2.21
CA THR A 78 0.13 46.66 -3.60
C THR A 78 0.52 45.55 -4.58
N GLU A 79 1.66 44.89 -4.37
CA GLU A 79 2.14 43.80 -5.23
C GLU A 79 1.22 42.57 -5.23
N HIS A 80 0.65 42.22 -4.07
CA HIS A 80 -0.26 41.08 -3.98
C HIS A 80 -1.52 41.28 -4.81
N CYS A 81 -2.13 42.48 -4.74
CA CYS A 81 -3.37 42.78 -5.44
C CYS A 81 -3.17 43.25 -6.88
N ARG A 82 -1.98 43.76 -7.27
CA ARG A 82 -1.70 44.31 -8.62
C ARG A 82 -2.26 43.47 -9.77
N PRO A 83 -2.00 42.15 -9.88
CA PRO A 83 -2.52 41.36 -11.00
C PRO A 83 -4.05 41.21 -10.98
N ALA A 84 -4.67 41.25 -9.80
CA ALA A 84 -6.12 41.20 -9.67
C ALA A 84 -6.74 42.54 -10.08
N VAL A 85 -6.16 43.66 -9.66
CA VAL A 85 -6.58 45.01 -10.05
C VAL A 85 -6.52 45.17 -11.56
N ASP A 86 -5.41 44.78 -12.20
CA ASP A 86 -5.25 44.88 -13.66
C ASP A 86 -6.29 44.08 -14.46
N ARG A 87 -6.83 43.00 -13.89
CA ARG A 87 -7.88 42.18 -14.53
C ARG A 87 -9.28 42.72 -14.23
N LEU A 88 -9.57 42.98 -12.95
CA LEU A 88 -10.89 43.43 -12.50
C LEU A 88 -11.22 44.84 -13.00
N ALA A 89 -10.22 45.72 -13.12
CA ALA A 89 -10.41 47.05 -13.70
C ALA A 89 -10.80 47.01 -15.19
N ARG A 90 -10.61 45.88 -15.88
CA ARG A 90 -11.00 45.66 -17.29
C ARG A 90 -12.23 44.77 -17.45
N GLY A 91 -12.74 44.17 -16.38
CA GLY A 91 -13.84 43.22 -16.43
C GLY A 91 -14.27 42.79 -15.04
N LEU A 92 -15.29 43.47 -14.51
CA LEU A 92 -15.91 43.14 -13.23
C LEU A 92 -16.93 42.00 -13.38
N ASN A 93 -17.24 41.33 -12.27
CA ASN A 93 -18.40 40.46 -12.23
C ASN A 93 -19.69 41.27 -12.44
N GLU A 94 -20.62 40.67 -13.16
CA GLU A 94 -21.95 41.20 -13.41
C GLU A 94 -23.01 40.19 -12.99
N ALA A 95 -24.13 40.67 -12.45
CA ALA A 95 -25.30 39.83 -12.23
C ALA A 95 -26.55 40.47 -12.81
N PRO A 96 -27.47 39.67 -13.36
CA PRO A 96 -28.71 40.19 -13.93
C PRO A 96 -29.58 40.78 -12.81
N ARG A 97 -29.86 42.08 -12.90
CA ARG A 97 -30.83 42.77 -12.04
C ARG A 97 -32.06 43.17 -12.82
N ARG A 98 -33.16 43.28 -12.07
CA ARG A 98 -34.45 43.75 -12.56
C ARG A 98 -34.81 45.01 -11.79
N GLU A 99 -35.16 46.05 -12.51
CA GLU A 99 -35.68 47.28 -11.93
C GLU A 99 -36.96 47.72 -12.66
N GLN A 100 -37.69 48.62 -12.00
CA GLN A 100 -38.88 49.25 -12.55
C GLN A 100 -38.52 50.57 -13.21
N ALA A 101 -38.44 50.60 -14.53
CA ALA A 101 -38.05 51.78 -15.30
C ALA A 101 -39.16 52.24 -16.25
N LEU A 102 -39.21 53.55 -16.51
CA LEU A 102 -40.09 54.11 -17.53
C LEU A 102 -39.43 53.89 -18.91
N LEU A 103 -39.98 52.97 -19.69
CA LEU A 103 -39.42 52.55 -20.98
C LEU A 103 -40.38 52.90 -22.13
N PRO A 104 -39.89 53.27 -23.32
CA PRO A 104 -40.76 53.40 -24.47
C PRO A 104 -41.43 52.04 -24.77
N VAL A 105 -42.69 52.06 -25.21
CA VAL A 105 -43.53 50.85 -25.33
C VAL A 105 -42.86 49.73 -26.14
N HIS A 106 -42.08 50.06 -27.17
CA HIS A 106 -41.35 49.08 -27.99
C HIS A 106 -40.18 48.39 -27.26
N ALA A 107 -39.66 48.98 -26.17
CA ALA A 107 -38.56 48.43 -25.37
C ALA A 107 -39.04 47.63 -24.15
N VAL A 108 -40.35 47.62 -23.86
CA VAL A 108 -40.93 46.88 -22.74
C VAL A 108 -41.10 45.40 -23.12
N ARG A 109 -40.33 44.52 -22.48
CA ARG A 109 -40.36 43.06 -22.72
C ARG A 109 -41.15 42.28 -21.67
N GLU A 110 -41.36 42.85 -20.49
CA GLU A 110 -42.00 42.20 -19.34
C GLU A 110 -42.79 43.25 -18.56
N LEU A 111 -44.02 42.89 -18.18
CA LEU A 111 -44.94 43.70 -17.38
C LEU A 111 -45.27 42.92 -16.11
N ASP A 112 -45.12 43.58 -14.97
CA ASP A 112 -45.50 43.02 -13.67
C ASP A 112 -46.70 43.76 -13.06
N VAL A 113 -47.10 43.37 -11.86
CA VAL A 113 -48.26 43.93 -11.16
C VAL A 113 -48.15 45.46 -11.02
N THR A 114 -46.96 45.98 -10.70
CA THR A 114 -46.71 47.42 -10.59
C THR A 114 -46.84 48.14 -11.94
N SER A 115 -46.38 47.50 -13.02
CA SER A 115 -46.53 48.00 -14.39
C SER A 115 -48.01 48.17 -14.76
N PHE A 116 -48.85 47.18 -14.44
CA PHE A 116 -50.29 47.23 -14.68
C PHE A 116 -51.01 48.27 -13.81
N ILE A 117 -50.63 48.42 -12.54
CA ILE A 117 -51.20 49.46 -11.66
C ILE A 117 -50.92 50.86 -12.20
N LYS A 118 -49.70 51.12 -12.67
CA LYS A 118 -49.37 52.44 -13.23
C LYS A 118 -50.01 52.68 -14.59
N LEU A 119 -50.23 51.63 -15.38
CA LEU A 119 -50.96 51.72 -16.65
C LEU A 119 -52.47 51.91 -16.44
N SER A 120 -53.07 51.28 -15.43
CA SER A 120 -54.50 51.39 -15.13
C SER A 120 -54.88 52.82 -14.73
N ASN A 121 -54.00 53.52 -14.01
CA ASN A 121 -54.17 54.91 -13.58
C ASN A 121 -54.11 55.95 -14.72
N ARG A 122 -53.81 55.55 -15.97
CA ARG A 122 -53.81 56.46 -17.12
C ARG A 122 -55.20 56.63 -17.73
N PRO A 123 -55.59 57.86 -18.13
CA PRO A 123 -56.87 58.12 -18.79
C PRO A 123 -56.93 57.48 -20.18
N GLY A 124 -58.07 56.86 -20.52
CA GLY A 124 -58.31 56.14 -21.78
C GLY A 124 -59.09 54.84 -21.57
N ARG A 125 -59.93 54.44 -22.54
CA ARG A 125 -60.81 53.25 -22.42
C ARG A 125 -60.13 51.95 -22.86
N ASN A 126 -59.12 52.04 -23.74
CA ASN A 126 -58.35 50.90 -24.21
C ASN A 126 -56.84 51.18 -24.14
N LEU A 127 -56.02 50.12 -24.27
CA LEU A 127 -54.55 50.21 -24.16
C LEU A 127 -53.94 51.23 -25.14
N ARG A 128 -54.54 51.34 -26.34
CA ARG A 128 -54.11 52.23 -27.41
C ARG A 128 -54.35 53.70 -27.04
N GLU A 129 -55.52 54.02 -26.49
CA GLU A 129 -55.87 55.36 -25.98
C GLU A 129 -54.98 55.76 -24.80
N LYS A 130 -54.71 54.83 -23.87
CA LYS A 130 -53.86 55.08 -22.70
C LYS A 130 -52.38 55.35 -23.04
N LEU A 131 -51.92 54.93 -24.22
CA LEU A 131 -50.53 55.08 -24.68
C LEU A 131 -50.36 56.10 -25.82
N ALA A 132 -51.44 56.70 -26.34
CA ALA A 132 -51.41 57.60 -27.48
C ALA A 132 -50.71 58.95 -27.21
N GLY A 133 -50.84 59.50 -25.99
CA GLY A 133 -50.24 60.79 -25.62
C GLY A 133 -48.85 60.71 -25.01
N ASN A 134 -48.47 59.55 -24.46
CA ASN A 134 -47.15 59.31 -23.87
C ASN A 134 -46.76 57.84 -24.10
N PRO A 135 -45.95 57.54 -25.13
CA PRO A 135 -45.63 56.19 -25.57
C PRO A 135 -44.56 55.52 -24.69
N TYR A 136 -44.51 55.86 -23.40
CA TYR A 136 -43.65 55.24 -22.40
C TYR A 136 -44.49 54.54 -21.34
N LEU A 137 -44.08 53.36 -20.91
CA LEU A 137 -44.76 52.51 -19.94
C LEU A 137 -43.76 52.11 -18.87
N GLN A 138 -44.20 52.07 -17.62
CA GLN A 138 -43.36 51.55 -16.54
C GLN A 138 -43.32 50.03 -16.64
N GLY A 139 -42.17 49.49 -17.02
CA GLY A 139 -41.98 48.06 -17.25
C GLY A 139 -40.73 47.53 -16.56
N VAL A 140 -40.61 46.21 -16.52
CA VAL A 140 -39.43 45.55 -15.94
C VAL A 140 -38.26 45.70 -16.92
N ARG A 141 -37.25 46.48 -16.54
CA ARG A 141 -35.97 46.56 -17.24
C ARG A 141 -35.03 45.53 -16.64
N ARG A 142 -34.52 44.63 -17.47
CA ARG A 142 -33.41 43.74 -17.11
C ARG A 142 -32.11 44.33 -17.63
N PHE A 143 -31.11 44.43 -16.76
CA PHE A 143 -29.77 44.87 -17.12
C PHE A 143 -28.75 44.08 -16.32
N GLN A 144 -27.51 44.03 -16.81
CA GLN A 144 -26.41 43.47 -16.05
C GLN A 144 -25.90 44.55 -15.09
N SER A 145 -25.93 44.26 -13.79
CA SER A 145 -25.50 45.18 -12.75
C SER A 145 -24.12 44.79 -12.25
N VAL A 146 -23.20 45.75 -12.29
CA VAL A 146 -21.88 45.65 -11.62
C VAL A 146 -21.95 45.95 -10.13
N ASP A 147 -23.07 46.45 -9.61
CA ASP A 147 -23.24 46.73 -8.17
C ASP A 147 -23.46 45.45 -7.34
N LEU A 148 -22.39 44.68 -7.19
CA LEU A 148 -22.31 43.43 -6.42
C LEU A 148 -21.46 43.62 -5.16
N PRO A 149 -21.67 42.84 -4.08
CA PRO A 149 -20.88 42.94 -2.85
C PRO A 149 -19.36 42.90 -3.11
N GLU A 150 -18.89 42.00 -3.97
CA GLU A 150 -17.48 41.86 -4.31
C GLU A 150 -16.91 43.09 -5.05
N ASN A 151 -17.71 43.74 -5.89
CA ASN A 151 -17.32 44.97 -6.61
C ASN A 151 -17.35 46.19 -5.70
N ARG A 152 -18.29 46.25 -4.76
CA ARG A 152 -18.33 47.28 -3.70
C ARG A 152 -17.07 47.21 -2.84
N LEU A 153 -16.66 46.00 -2.44
CA LEU A 153 -15.39 45.76 -1.75
C LEU A 153 -14.21 46.21 -2.61
N PHE A 154 -14.15 45.79 -3.88
CA PHE A 154 -13.09 46.19 -4.79
C PHE A 154 -12.97 47.71 -4.87
N LYS A 155 -14.07 48.42 -5.07
CA LYS A 155 -14.10 49.90 -5.08
C LYS A 155 -13.59 50.48 -3.76
N ALA A 156 -14.05 50.00 -2.62
CA ALA A 156 -13.61 50.49 -1.31
C ALA A 156 -12.10 50.27 -1.09
N CYS A 157 -11.60 49.08 -1.46
CA CYS A 157 -10.18 48.74 -1.39
C CYS A 157 -9.34 49.65 -2.29
N MET A 158 -9.76 49.88 -3.53
CA MET A 158 -9.06 50.74 -4.48
C MET A 158 -9.04 52.21 -4.02
N VAL A 159 -10.13 52.74 -3.47
CA VAL A 159 -10.15 54.10 -2.90
C VAL A 159 -9.15 54.24 -1.76
N ARG A 160 -9.13 53.29 -0.81
CA ARG A 160 -8.20 53.34 0.32
C ARG A 160 -6.74 53.17 -0.14
N LEU A 161 -6.49 52.26 -1.08
CA LEU A 161 -5.15 52.02 -1.62
C LEU A 161 -4.63 53.25 -2.39
N ALA A 162 -5.48 53.88 -3.21
CA ALA A 162 -5.13 55.11 -3.93
C ALA A 162 -4.72 56.24 -2.97
N GLN A 163 -5.49 56.48 -1.90
CA GLN A 163 -5.17 57.49 -0.89
C GLN A 163 -3.79 57.27 -0.26
N LEU A 164 -3.43 56.02 0.05
CA LEU A 164 -2.14 55.69 0.65
C LEU A 164 -0.99 55.84 -0.36
N LEU A 165 -1.20 55.40 -1.61
CA LEU A 165 -0.21 55.54 -2.68
C LEU A 165 0.04 57.01 -3.07
N GLU A 166 -0.99 57.86 -3.04
CA GLU A 166 -0.87 59.31 -3.25
C GLU A 166 0.00 59.95 -2.16
N LEU A 167 -0.26 59.63 -0.88
CA LEU A 167 0.55 60.10 0.25
C LEU A 167 2.01 59.67 0.17
N CYS A 168 2.29 58.46 -0.34
CA CYS A 168 3.65 58.00 -0.62
C CYS A 168 4.28 58.75 -1.79
N GLY A 169 3.53 58.97 -2.88
CA GLY A 169 3.99 59.69 -4.07
C GLY A 169 4.33 61.15 -3.81
N GLU A 170 3.69 61.81 -2.84
CA GLU A 170 4.05 63.17 -2.42
C GLU A 170 5.42 63.25 -1.70
N ARG A 171 5.90 62.12 -1.17
CA ARG A 171 7.17 62.02 -0.43
C ARG A 171 8.34 61.49 -1.26
N HIS A 172 8.07 60.92 -2.44
CA HIS A 172 9.06 60.27 -3.31
C HIS A 172 9.00 60.83 -4.73
N GLU A 173 10.13 60.88 -5.45
CA GLU A 173 10.18 61.42 -6.82
C GLU A 173 9.53 60.51 -7.89
N ARG A 174 9.00 59.33 -7.52
CA ARG A 174 8.43 58.34 -8.45
C ARG A 174 7.09 57.79 -7.95
N GLN A 175 6.04 57.95 -8.76
CA GLN A 175 4.70 57.41 -8.50
C GLN A 175 4.58 55.96 -9.02
N ASP A 176 3.84 55.10 -8.30
CA ASP A 176 3.56 53.72 -8.72
C ASP A 176 2.57 53.69 -9.90
N GLU A 177 2.84 52.89 -10.93
CA GLU A 177 1.99 52.76 -12.12
C GLU A 177 0.57 52.25 -11.78
N LEU A 178 0.40 51.46 -10.72
CA LEU A 178 -0.91 50.96 -10.30
C LEU A 178 -1.84 52.10 -9.86
N LEU A 179 -1.29 53.18 -9.30
CA LEU A 179 -2.09 54.34 -8.90
C LEU A 179 -2.80 54.94 -10.12
N LEU A 180 -2.13 55.04 -11.26
CA LEU A 180 -2.74 55.54 -12.50
C LEU A 180 -3.87 54.63 -12.99
N THR A 181 -3.66 53.31 -12.95
CA THR A 181 -4.70 52.32 -13.28
C THR A 181 -5.92 52.45 -12.36
N ILE A 182 -5.69 52.57 -11.05
CA ILE A 182 -6.75 52.73 -10.05
C ILE A 182 -7.53 54.03 -10.27
N LEU A 183 -6.83 55.15 -10.39
CA LEU A 183 -7.47 56.46 -10.60
C LEU A 183 -8.25 56.48 -11.91
N SER A 184 -7.69 55.96 -13.01
CA SER A 184 -8.40 55.85 -14.28
C SER A 184 -9.68 55.04 -14.15
N TRP A 185 -9.64 53.91 -13.43
CA TRP A 185 -10.83 53.09 -13.21
C TRP A 185 -11.86 53.77 -12.31
N LEU A 186 -11.44 54.44 -11.23
CA LEU A 186 -12.34 55.16 -10.32
C LEU A 186 -13.13 56.29 -10.99
N HIS A 187 -12.60 56.87 -12.07
CA HIS A 187 -13.29 57.89 -12.88
C HIS A 187 -14.25 57.30 -13.94
N SER A 188 -14.24 55.98 -14.16
CA SER A 188 -15.13 55.34 -15.13
C SER A 188 -16.60 55.35 -14.71
N GLY A 189 -17.51 55.27 -15.69
CA GLY A 189 -18.96 55.15 -15.42
C GLY A 189 -19.30 53.88 -14.63
N GLU A 190 -18.62 52.76 -14.92
CA GLU A 190 -18.78 51.50 -14.20
C GLU A 190 -18.45 51.64 -12.71
N ALA A 191 -17.36 52.32 -12.37
CA ALA A 191 -17.00 52.55 -10.98
C ALA A 191 -18.01 53.47 -10.27
N GLN A 192 -18.60 54.45 -10.97
CA GLN A 192 -19.61 55.34 -10.41
C GLN A 192 -20.91 54.60 -10.06
N ASP A 193 -21.28 53.58 -10.85
CA ASP A 193 -22.49 52.77 -10.67
C ASP A 193 -22.39 51.76 -9.49
N ILE A 194 -21.20 51.54 -8.92
CA ILE A 194 -20.99 50.65 -7.76
C ILE A 194 -21.27 51.40 -6.44
N GLY A 195 -22.09 50.78 -5.58
CA GLY A 195 -22.48 51.29 -4.26
C GLY A 195 -21.36 51.26 -3.20
N ARG A 196 -21.71 51.63 -1.97
CA ARG A 196 -20.76 51.60 -0.84
C ARG A 196 -20.56 50.18 -0.30
N TRP A 197 -19.35 49.88 0.15
CA TRP A 197 -19.06 48.69 0.92
C TRP A 197 -19.57 48.84 2.36
N GLU A 198 -20.35 47.88 2.84
CA GLU A 198 -21.03 47.93 4.15
C GLU A 198 -20.44 46.92 5.17
N ASN A 199 -19.18 46.51 4.99
CA ASN A 199 -18.50 45.53 5.87
C ASN A 199 -19.27 44.21 6.00
N LEU A 200 -19.81 43.72 4.87
CA LEU A 200 -20.52 42.44 4.81
C LEU A 200 -19.52 41.27 5.04
N PRO A 201 -19.97 40.16 5.65
CA PRO A 201 -19.15 38.96 5.77
C PRO A 201 -18.73 38.43 4.38
N PRO A 202 -17.60 37.73 4.25
CA PRO A 202 -17.12 37.26 2.96
C PRO A 202 -18.12 36.26 2.35
N ASN A 203 -18.58 36.54 1.13
CA ASN A 203 -19.44 35.62 0.38
C ASN A 203 -18.59 34.55 -0.34
N ASN A 204 -19.25 33.51 -0.88
CA ASN A 204 -18.55 32.42 -1.60
C ASN A 204 -17.72 32.94 -2.77
N THR A 205 -18.15 34.01 -3.46
CA THR A 205 -17.42 34.62 -4.56
C THR A 205 -16.09 35.22 -4.09
N LEU A 206 -16.08 35.95 -2.97
CA LEU A 206 -14.87 36.53 -2.38
C LEU A 206 -13.86 35.47 -1.93
N LEU A 207 -14.33 34.30 -1.48
CA LEU A 207 -13.47 33.23 -0.98
C LEU A 207 -12.94 32.30 -2.09
N SER A 208 -13.70 32.12 -3.17
CA SER A 208 -13.37 31.15 -4.24
C SER A 208 -12.79 31.78 -5.50
N HIS A 209 -13.15 33.03 -5.82
CA HIS A 209 -12.70 33.67 -7.05
C HIS A 209 -11.22 34.08 -6.93
N ARG A 210 -10.40 33.70 -7.92
CA ARG A 210 -8.94 33.93 -7.93
C ARG A 210 -8.56 35.39 -7.67
N ASP A 211 -9.25 36.33 -8.32
CA ASP A 211 -8.89 37.75 -8.27
C ASP A 211 -9.52 38.48 -7.07
N TYR A 212 -10.82 38.32 -6.80
CA TYR A 212 -11.45 38.91 -5.62
C TYR A 212 -10.90 38.39 -4.29
N ARG A 213 -10.39 37.15 -4.23
CA ARG A 213 -9.73 36.66 -3.03
C ARG A 213 -8.52 37.51 -2.65
N ARG A 214 -7.71 37.90 -3.64
CA ARG A 214 -6.54 38.78 -3.42
C ARG A 214 -6.95 40.18 -2.98
N VAL A 215 -8.05 40.69 -3.53
CA VAL A 215 -8.64 41.98 -3.12
C VAL A 215 -9.13 41.92 -1.67
N TRP A 216 -9.76 40.81 -1.28
CA TRP A 216 -10.19 40.58 0.10
C TRP A 216 -9.01 40.52 1.07
N ASP A 217 -7.96 39.78 0.72
CA ASP A 217 -6.74 39.69 1.53
C ASP A 217 -6.07 41.07 1.67
N ALA A 218 -5.92 41.82 0.57
CA ALA A 218 -5.42 43.19 0.57
C ALA A 218 -6.29 44.14 1.41
N TRP A 219 -7.62 44.06 1.30
CA TRP A 219 -8.53 44.87 2.11
C TRP A 219 -8.34 44.63 3.61
N ARG A 220 -8.22 43.35 4.02
CA ARG A 220 -7.98 42.99 5.43
C ARG A 220 -6.66 43.57 5.93
N TRP A 221 -5.58 43.43 5.18
CA TRP A 221 -4.28 44.00 5.55
C TRP A 221 -4.28 45.53 5.59
N LEU A 222 -5.04 46.18 4.72
CA LEU A 222 -5.21 47.64 4.76
C LEU A 222 -5.93 48.12 6.03
N GLN A 223 -6.81 47.30 6.62
CA GLN A 223 -7.51 47.68 7.87
C GLN A 223 -6.58 47.65 9.08
N THR A 224 -5.56 46.79 9.09
CA THR A 224 -4.64 46.63 10.22
C THR A 224 -3.31 47.35 10.00
N LEU A 225 -3.08 47.97 8.84
CA LEU A 225 -1.81 48.56 8.44
C LEU A 225 -1.24 49.57 9.46
N GLU A 226 -2.10 50.41 10.05
CA GLU A 226 -1.68 51.39 11.07
C GLU A 226 -1.24 50.70 12.36
N ASP A 227 -2.03 49.73 12.87
CA ASP A 227 -1.71 48.94 14.05
C ASP A 227 -0.45 48.09 13.85
N ASP A 228 -0.28 47.49 12.67
CA ASP A 228 0.87 46.68 12.31
C ASP A 228 2.14 47.54 12.21
N THR A 229 2.04 48.77 11.69
CA THR A 229 3.17 49.73 11.66
C THR A 229 3.55 50.18 13.06
N ALA A 230 2.57 50.44 13.93
CA ALA A 230 2.83 50.78 15.33
C ALA A 230 3.51 49.63 16.08
N ARG A 231 3.10 48.38 15.82
CA ARG A 231 3.76 47.18 16.35
C ARG A 231 5.21 47.10 15.87
N ASP A 232 5.44 47.24 14.56
CA ASP A 232 6.78 47.18 13.96
C ASP A 232 7.73 48.22 14.59
N LEU A 233 7.23 49.44 14.86
CA LEU A 233 7.98 50.49 15.56
C LEU A 233 8.32 50.12 17.01
N SER A 234 7.36 49.53 17.73
CA SER A 234 7.58 49.08 19.11
C SER A 234 8.62 47.94 19.21
N GLU A 235 8.79 47.16 18.14
CA GLU A 235 9.67 46.00 18.08
C GLU A 235 10.99 46.25 17.35
N VAL A 236 11.32 47.51 17.01
CA VAL A 236 12.51 47.88 16.21
C VAL A 236 13.81 47.23 16.71
N HIS A 237 13.99 47.10 18.03
CA HIS A 237 15.16 46.45 18.63
C HIS A 237 15.19 44.93 18.43
N ALA A 238 14.05 44.25 18.58
CA ALA A 238 13.95 42.81 18.35
C ALA A 238 14.19 42.50 16.86
N ARG A 239 13.60 43.29 15.97
CA ARG A 239 13.80 43.20 14.51
C ARG A 239 15.27 43.39 14.13
N ARG A 240 15.96 44.37 14.74
CA ARG A 240 17.40 44.59 14.56
C ARG A 240 18.22 43.36 14.95
N GLN A 241 17.92 42.74 16.08
CA GLN A 241 18.62 41.53 16.55
C GLN A 241 18.41 40.36 15.58
N THR A 242 17.17 40.11 15.13
CA THR A 242 16.86 39.09 14.13
C THR A 242 17.64 39.31 12.85
N ARG A 243 17.59 40.53 12.29
CA ARG A 243 18.35 40.88 11.08
C ARG A 243 19.85 40.70 11.28
N HIS A 244 20.41 41.19 12.38
CA HIS A 244 21.85 41.09 12.65
C HIS A 244 22.34 39.63 12.75
N ARG A 245 21.55 38.76 13.40
CA ARG A 245 21.85 37.31 13.48
C ARG A 245 21.99 36.70 12.09
N TRP A 246 21.03 36.94 11.21
CA TRP A 246 21.02 36.34 9.87
C TRP A 246 22.02 36.96 8.91
N VAL A 247 22.30 38.28 9.02
CA VAL A 247 23.42 38.92 8.32
C VAL A 247 24.76 38.32 8.75
N THR A 248 24.91 37.98 10.04
CA THR A 248 26.14 37.32 10.53
C THR A 248 26.31 35.93 9.92
N PHE A 249 25.27 35.10 9.89
CA PHE A 249 25.33 33.80 9.21
C PHE A 249 25.58 33.93 7.71
N SER A 250 24.97 34.93 7.06
CA SER A 250 25.20 35.23 5.64
C SER A 250 26.65 35.60 5.36
N ARG A 251 27.30 36.34 6.27
CA ARG A 251 28.73 36.66 6.16
C ARG A 251 29.58 35.40 6.30
N ILE A 252 29.37 34.60 7.35
CA ILE A 252 30.09 33.33 7.59
C ILE A 252 29.96 32.40 6.38
N TRP A 253 28.76 32.30 5.82
CA TRP A 253 28.48 31.58 4.58
C TRP A 253 29.31 32.19 3.44
N SER A 254 29.12 33.46 3.09
CA SER A 254 29.77 34.11 1.94
C SER A 254 31.31 34.05 1.94
N GLU A 255 31.96 34.01 3.11
CA GLU A 255 33.42 33.86 3.24
C GLU A 255 33.94 32.54 2.65
N GLY A 256 33.11 31.49 2.62
CA GLY A 256 33.42 30.18 2.05
C GLY A 256 34.41 29.35 2.87
N ARG A 257 34.68 29.73 4.12
CA ARG A 257 35.56 29.00 5.06
C ARG A 257 34.82 28.06 6.01
N HIS A 258 33.50 28.08 5.96
CA HIS A 258 32.62 27.25 6.77
C HIS A 258 31.58 26.57 5.88
N CYS A 259 31.31 25.31 6.18
CA CYS A 259 30.22 24.52 5.66
C CYS A 259 28.99 24.71 6.56
N LEU A 260 27.83 25.00 5.97
CA LEU A 260 26.56 25.10 6.68
C LEU A 260 25.62 24.00 6.17
N ALA A 261 25.04 23.23 7.10
CA ALA A 261 24.04 22.22 6.75
C ALA A 261 22.70 22.89 6.44
N ASP A 262 22.12 22.54 5.29
CA ASP A 262 20.93 23.19 4.77
C ASP A 262 19.65 22.64 5.41
N MET A 263 18.68 23.51 5.65
CA MET A 263 17.42 23.16 6.29
C MET A 263 16.31 24.14 5.87
N PRO A 264 15.03 23.80 6.11
CA PRO A 264 13.95 24.75 5.91
C PRO A 264 14.05 25.94 6.86
N VAL A 265 13.83 27.14 6.33
CA VAL A 265 13.66 28.37 7.10
C VAL A 265 12.27 28.92 6.83
N PHE A 266 11.53 29.15 7.91
CA PHE A 266 10.18 29.69 7.92
C PHE A 266 10.21 31.18 8.22
N PHE A 267 9.29 31.91 7.62
CA PHE A 267 9.23 33.36 7.69
C PHE A 267 7.83 33.81 8.08
N ASP A 268 7.78 34.86 8.90
CA ASP A 268 6.55 35.55 9.26
C ASP A 268 6.80 37.06 9.19
N LEU A 269 6.13 37.72 8.24
CA LEU A 269 6.27 39.16 8.06
C LEU A 269 5.63 39.94 9.22
N ASP A 270 4.54 39.41 9.81
CA ASP A 270 3.75 40.12 10.81
C ASP A 270 4.48 40.25 12.14
N THR A 271 5.29 39.24 12.49
CA THR A 271 6.14 39.21 13.69
C THR A 271 7.62 39.43 13.37
N PHE A 272 7.97 39.71 12.11
CA PHE A 272 9.35 39.73 11.61
C PHE A 272 10.15 38.46 11.98
N GLY A 273 9.44 37.34 12.05
CA GLY A 273 9.95 36.05 12.49
C GLY A 273 10.74 35.36 11.40
N VAL A 274 11.91 34.83 11.77
CA VAL A 274 12.72 33.95 10.91
C VAL A 274 13.11 32.73 11.74
N ARG A 275 12.48 31.59 11.46
CA ARG A 275 12.62 30.38 12.27
C ARG A 275 13.19 29.24 11.42
N PRO A 276 14.40 28.74 11.73
CA PRO A 276 14.91 27.52 11.11
C PRO A 276 14.13 26.30 11.60
N TRP A 277 14.16 25.20 10.83
CA TRP A 277 13.53 23.93 11.21
C TRP A 277 14.06 23.42 12.55
N PHE A 278 15.39 23.34 12.67
CA PHE A 278 16.09 23.10 13.93
C PHE A 278 16.48 24.42 14.59
N ASN A 279 16.52 24.48 15.91
CA ASN A 279 16.76 25.73 16.65
C ASN A 279 18.17 26.33 16.44
N SER A 280 19.13 25.52 15.98
CA SER A 280 20.51 25.88 15.71
C SER A 280 20.87 25.64 14.24
N VAL A 281 21.71 26.51 13.67
CA VAL A 281 22.35 26.28 12.37
C VAL A 281 23.62 25.49 12.61
N ALA A 282 23.76 24.32 11.99
CA ALA A 282 24.99 23.55 12.08
C ALA A 282 26.08 24.15 11.19
N ILE A 283 27.28 24.35 11.77
CA ILE A 283 28.43 24.98 11.10
C ILE A 283 29.70 24.18 11.37
N GLN A 284 30.49 23.92 10.33
CA GLN A 284 31.83 23.30 10.44
C GLN A 284 32.87 24.09 9.64
N SER A 285 34.05 24.32 10.18
CA SER A 285 35.15 24.96 9.44
C SER A 285 35.74 23.99 8.42
N VAL A 286 36.09 24.50 7.23
CA VAL A 286 36.68 23.70 6.14
C VAL A 286 38.05 24.23 5.73
N PRO A 287 39.01 23.35 5.41
CA PRO A 287 40.37 23.77 5.06
C PRO A 287 40.42 24.48 3.70
N GLU A 288 39.67 23.98 2.71
CA GLU A 288 39.57 24.57 1.38
C GLU A 288 38.40 25.54 1.28
N LYS A 289 38.60 26.65 0.57
CA LYS A 289 37.55 27.65 0.38
C LYS A 289 36.49 27.11 -0.58
N ILE A 290 35.25 27.02 -0.11
CA ILE A 290 34.08 26.62 -0.90
C ILE A 290 33.81 27.70 -1.97
N LYS A 291 33.74 27.28 -3.24
CA LYS A 291 33.36 28.17 -4.35
C LYS A 291 31.84 28.17 -4.49
N ARG A 292 31.22 29.23 -3.99
CA ARG A 292 29.79 29.50 -4.14
C ARG A 292 29.59 30.29 -5.43
N ASP A 293 28.57 29.93 -6.20
CA ASP A 293 28.19 30.56 -7.46
C ASP A 293 29.05 30.20 -8.69
N THR A 294 28.53 29.29 -9.50
CA THR A 294 28.92 29.13 -10.90
C THR A 294 27.64 29.07 -11.72
N ARG A 295 27.06 30.24 -12.00
CA ARG A 295 26.06 30.36 -13.07
C ARG A 295 26.72 29.98 -14.37
N ILE A 296 26.39 28.80 -14.85
CA ILE A 296 26.80 28.29 -16.16
C ILE A 296 25.53 28.23 -16.99
N GLU A 297 25.52 28.93 -18.10
CA GLU A 297 24.48 28.81 -19.12
C GLU A 297 25.11 28.27 -20.39
N ILE A 298 24.62 27.11 -20.84
CA ILE A 298 25.11 26.44 -22.05
C ILE A 298 23.99 26.43 -23.09
N TYR A 299 24.30 26.99 -24.26
CA TYR A 299 23.37 27.15 -25.38
C TYR A 299 23.60 26.10 -26.49
N THR A 300 24.60 25.23 -26.35
CA THR A 300 24.88 24.12 -27.27
C THR A 300 24.25 22.82 -26.78
N PRO A 301 24.06 21.80 -27.64
CA PRO A 301 23.66 20.47 -27.19
C PRO A 301 24.62 19.93 -26.13
N VAL A 302 24.06 19.22 -25.15
CA VAL A 302 24.82 18.64 -24.04
C VAL A 302 24.48 17.18 -23.83
N CYS A 303 25.47 16.41 -23.37
CA CYS A 303 25.23 15.06 -22.87
C CYS A 303 25.35 15.07 -21.35
N VAL A 304 24.38 14.51 -20.63
CA VAL A 304 24.34 14.42 -19.17
C VAL A 304 24.27 12.98 -18.71
N ASP A 305 24.82 12.69 -17.54
CA ASP A 305 24.75 11.40 -16.86
C ASP A 305 24.35 11.63 -15.41
N LEU A 306 23.13 11.23 -15.10
CA LEU A 306 22.48 11.40 -13.81
C LEU A 306 22.55 10.14 -12.95
N ALA A 307 23.15 9.06 -13.45
CA ALA A 307 23.15 7.77 -12.77
C ALA A 307 24.13 7.67 -11.60
N THR A 308 24.94 8.69 -11.38
CA THR A 308 25.95 8.73 -10.31
C THR A 308 25.63 9.84 -9.32
N SER A 309 26.01 9.65 -8.07
CA SER A 309 25.78 10.62 -6.99
C SER A 309 26.41 11.99 -7.24
N LEU A 310 27.48 12.05 -8.05
CA LEU A 310 28.07 13.28 -8.58
C LEU A 310 27.87 13.33 -10.10
N PRO A 311 26.71 13.81 -10.58
CA PRO A 311 26.34 13.71 -11.98
C PRO A 311 27.27 14.53 -12.87
N ARG A 312 27.46 14.06 -14.11
CA ARG A 312 28.43 14.62 -15.06
C ARG A 312 27.75 15.08 -16.33
N TYR A 313 28.38 16.02 -17.01
CA TYR A 313 27.94 16.48 -18.33
C TYR A 313 29.13 16.75 -19.26
N ALA A 314 28.86 16.77 -20.56
CA ALA A 314 29.78 17.23 -21.58
C ALA A 314 29.10 18.31 -22.44
N ALA A 315 29.79 19.43 -22.59
CA ALA A 315 29.52 20.48 -23.56
C ALA A 315 30.84 20.73 -24.31
N GLY A 316 31.03 20.05 -25.44
CA GLY A 316 32.33 19.94 -26.13
C GLY A 316 33.10 18.66 -25.79
N LYS A 317 34.43 18.68 -25.83
CA LYS A 317 35.25 17.44 -25.75
C LYS A 317 35.45 16.87 -24.35
N THR A 318 35.27 17.67 -23.29
CA THR A 318 35.64 17.30 -21.92
C THR A 318 34.42 17.06 -21.02
N ALA A 319 34.42 15.94 -20.31
CA ALA A 319 33.45 15.64 -19.25
C ALA A 319 33.72 16.47 -17.99
N ARG A 320 32.69 17.11 -17.44
CA ARG A 320 32.73 17.95 -16.23
C ARG A 320 31.67 17.48 -15.24
N TYR A 321 31.82 17.82 -13.96
CA TYR A 321 30.75 17.64 -12.97
C TYR A 321 29.69 18.71 -13.15
N LEU A 322 28.42 18.36 -12.95
CA LEU A 322 27.35 19.35 -12.87
C LEU A 322 27.59 20.29 -11.66
N PRO A 323 27.30 21.59 -11.80
CA PRO A 323 27.46 22.52 -10.69
C PRO A 323 26.36 22.30 -9.64
N GLY A 324 26.78 22.01 -8.40
CA GLY A 324 25.89 21.77 -7.27
C GLY A 324 25.76 20.29 -6.90
N SER A 325 25.04 20.01 -5.82
CA SER A 325 24.93 18.66 -5.23
C SER A 325 23.98 17.72 -5.98
N PHE A 326 23.01 18.28 -6.72
CA PHE A 326 21.87 17.54 -7.28
C PHE A 326 21.22 16.60 -6.24
N ALA A 327 21.02 17.15 -5.04
CA ALA A 327 20.30 16.55 -3.93
C ALA A 327 18.95 17.25 -3.70
N TRP A 328 18.01 16.49 -3.17
CA TRP A 328 16.65 16.91 -2.83
C TRP A 328 16.25 16.27 -1.50
N GLN A 329 15.54 16.99 -0.65
CA GLN A 329 15.11 16.47 0.64
C GLN A 329 13.63 16.71 0.91
N GLN A 330 12.95 15.66 1.36
CA GLN A 330 11.61 15.74 1.94
C GLN A 330 11.72 15.78 3.47
N TRP A 331 11.21 16.84 4.07
CA TRP A 331 11.17 17.06 5.51
C TRP A 331 9.75 16.80 6.03
N GLN A 332 9.63 16.00 7.09
CA GLN A 332 8.35 15.62 7.70
C GLN A 332 8.39 15.85 9.22
N GLY A 333 7.59 16.81 9.69
CA GLY A 333 7.29 17.06 11.10
C GLY A 333 5.88 16.59 11.46
N GLU A 334 5.41 16.90 12.66
CA GLU A 334 4.08 16.48 13.14
C GLU A 334 2.94 17.03 12.26
N ASP A 335 3.00 18.32 11.90
CA ASP A 335 1.96 19.02 11.11
C ASP A 335 2.52 19.70 9.86
N THR A 336 3.76 19.40 9.45
CA THR A 336 4.43 20.12 8.35
C THR A 336 5.20 19.18 7.45
N GLU A 337 4.92 19.27 6.15
CA GLU A 337 5.66 18.55 5.12
C GLU A 337 6.23 19.55 4.10
N LEU A 338 7.55 19.52 3.90
CA LEU A 338 8.23 20.45 2.98
C LEU A 338 9.33 19.76 2.18
N ALA A 339 9.38 20.05 0.89
CA ALA A 339 10.48 19.64 0.03
C ALA A 339 11.48 20.78 -0.18
N LEU A 340 12.77 20.45 -0.16
CA LEU A 340 13.85 21.38 -0.47
C LEU A 340 14.73 20.86 -1.62
N ASP A 341 15.05 21.79 -2.51
CA ASP A 341 16.02 21.62 -3.57
C ASP A 341 17.40 22.09 -3.06
N LEU A 342 18.40 21.21 -3.03
CA LEU A 342 19.66 21.43 -2.32
C LEU A 342 20.85 21.71 -3.24
N PHE A 343 20.58 22.27 -4.43
CA PHE A 343 21.58 22.47 -5.47
C PHE A 343 22.78 23.33 -5.04
N THR A 344 22.56 24.28 -4.15
CA THR A 344 23.58 25.23 -3.66
C THR A 344 24.01 24.96 -2.22
N SER A 345 23.60 23.84 -1.64
CA SER A 345 23.89 23.49 -0.25
C SER A 345 25.35 23.07 -0.08
N ASP A 346 25.94 23.40 1.07
CA ASP A 346 27.29 22.93 1.43
C ASP A 346 27.24 21.55 2.10
N ALA A 347 26.17 21.29 2.86
CA ALA A 347 25.89 20.02 3.52
C ALA A 347 24.38 19.78 3.69
N ILE A 348 24.02 18.55 4.03
CA ILE A 348 22.63 18.10 4.21
C ILE A 348 22.41 17.41 5.56
N TYR A 349 21.16 17.33 6.03
CA TYR A 349 20.81 16.55 7.23
C TYR A 349 20.43 15.09 6.89
N ARG A 350 20.99 14.13 7.64
CA ARG A 350 20.58 12.73 7.65
C ARG A 350 19.85 12.47 8.98
N HIS A 351 18.56 12.74 8.98
CA HIS A 351 17.71 12.66 10.16
C HIS A 351 16.49 11.78 9.88
N PRO A 352 15.91 11.05 10.86
CA PRO A 352 14.73 10.20 10.65
C PRO A 352 13.52 10.93 10.03
N GLN A 353 13.43 12.25 10.23
CA GLN A 353 12.39 13.12 9.64
C GLN A 353 12.67 13.56 8.20
N VAL A 354 13.80 13.15 7.61
CA VAL A 354 14.30 13.67 6.34
C VAL A 354 14.60 12.54 5.36
N THR A 355 13.86 12.48 4.27
CA THR A 355 14.17 11.59 3.14
C THR A 355 15.03 12.34 2.13
N THR A 356 16.24 11.83 1.87
CA THR A 356 17.17 12.43 0.89
C THR A 356 17.16 11.62 -0.41
N LEU A 357 17.08 12.32 -1.54
CA LEU A 357 17.24 11.77 -2.87
C LEU A 357 18.30 12.54 -3.64
N PHE A 358 19.21 11.83 -4.29
CA PHE A 358 20.16 12.32 -5.28
C PHE A 358 19.69 12.00 -6.70
N SER A 359 20.33 12.59 -7.71
CA SER A 359 20.01 12.28 -9.12
C SER A 359 20.07 10.77 -9.47
N ALA A 360 21.00 10.01 -8.88
CA ALA A 360 21.10 8.57 -9.08
C ALA A 360 19.89 7.80 -8.52
N ASP A 361 19.24 8.33 -7.48
CA ASP A 361 18.08 7.70 -6.87
C ASP A 361 16.87 7.67 -7.81
N LEU A 362 16.82 8.54 -8.83
CA LEU A 362 15.82 8.47 -9.89
C LEU A 362 15.84 7.14 -10.66
N PHE A 363 16.97 6.43 -10.62
CA PHE A 363 17.20 5.19 -11.34
C PHE A 363 17.17 3.96 -10.43
N PHE A 364 17.70 4.09 -9.21
CA PHE A 364 18.00 2.94 -8.35
C PHE A 364 17.23 2.92 -7.02
N SER A 365 16.54 4.02 -6.65
CA SER A 365 15.83 4.09 -5.37
C SER A 365 14.43 3.49 -5.46
N ARG A 366 13.99 2.94 -4.32
CA ARG A 366 12.62 2.46 -4.09
C ARG A 366 11.78 3.44 -3.26
N ALA A 367 12.23 4.70 -3.16
CA ALA A 367 11.48 5.76 -2.49
C ALA A 367 10.05 5.91 -3.04
N ALA A 368 9.18 6.57 -2.26
CA ALA A 368 7.81 6.81 -2.68
C ALA A 368 7.77 7.50 -4.05
N SER A 369 6.89 7.01 -4.94
CA SER A 369 6.79 7.50 -6.33
C SER A 369 6.58 9.02 -6.40
N GLU A 370 5.82 9.57 -5.46
CA GLU A 370 5.60 11.01 -5.37
C GLU A 370 6.91 11.77 -5.10
N HIS A 371 7.74 11.29 -4.18
CA HIS A 371 9.03 11.92 -3.86
C HIS A 371 9.99 11.84 -5.05
N LEU A 372 10.06 10.70 -5.74
CA LEU A 372 10.84 10.55 -6.97
C LEU A 372 10.38 11.52 -8.06
N GLU A 373 9.06 11.69 -8.23
CA GLU A 373 8.50 12.58 -9.25
C GLU A 373 8.75 14.06 -8.92
N ARG A 374 8.65 14.45 -7.64
CA ARG A 374 8.98 15.81 -7.17
C ARG A 374 10.48 16.10 -7.31
N ALA A 375 11.35 15.17 -6.92
CA ALA A 375 12.80 15.30 -7.07
C ALA A 375 13.21 15.35 -8.56
N ALA A 376 12.65 14.48 -9.41
CA ALA A 376 12.91 14.48 -10.85
C ALA A 376 12.52 15.81 -11.51
N ARG A 377 11.37 16.38 -11.10
CA ARG A 377 10.93 17.70 -11.55
C ARG A 377 11.91 18.79 -11.13
N ALA A 378 12.35 18.80 -9.87
CA ALA A 378 13.33 19.76 -9.36
C ALA A 378 14.66 19.66 -10.12
N PHE A 379 15.22 18.45 -10.26
CA PHE A 379 16.47 18.20 -10.99
C PHE A 379 16.35 18.63 -12.46
N THR A 380 15.23 18.34 -13.11
CA THR A 380 15.02 18.74 -14.51
C THR A 380 14.88 20.25 -14.65
N CYS A 381 14.15 20.92 -13.76
CA CYS A 381 14.09 22.39 -13.74
C CYS A 381 15.50 22.98 -13.59
N ARG A 382 16.33 22.43 -12.71
CA ARG A 382 17.71 22.85 -12.55
C ARG A 382 18.56 22.61 -13.79
N LEU A 383 18.40 21.46 -14.46
CA LEU A 383 19.09 21.20 -15.73
C LEU A 383 18.69 22.23 -16.80
N HIS A 384 17.41 22.60 -16.86
CA HIS A 384 16.91 23.59 -17.82
C HIS A 384 17.37 25.03 -17.53
N GLU A 385 17.67 25.35 -16.27
CA GLU A 385 18.35 26.60 -15.91
C GLU A 385 19.79 26.64 -16.45
N LEU A 386 20.50 25.52 -16.38
CA LEU A 386 21.89 25.40 -16.81
C LEU A 386 22.03 25.23 -18.34
N PHE A 387 21.09 24.53 -18.96
CA PHE A 387 21.12 24.12 -20.36
C PHE A 387 19.93 24.71 -21.10
N ARG A 388 20.20 25.72 -21.94
CA ARG A 388 19.19 26.48 -22.69
C ARG A 388 18.92 25.91 -24.09
N ASN A 389 19.61 24.84 -24.48
CA ASN A 389 19.36 24.13 -25.72
C ASN A 389 18.32 23.03 -25.51
N ASP A 390 17.39 22.88 -26.45
CA ASP A 390 16.34 21.85 -26.39
C ASP A 390 16.88 20.42 -26.58
N THR A 391 18.06 20.26 -27.18
CA THR A 391 18.72 18.98 -27.41
C THR A 391 19.53 18.55 -26.18
N LEU A 392 19.02 17.57 -25.46
CA LEU A 392 19.66 16.97 -24.29
C LEU A 392 19.86 15.47 -24.51
N ILE A 393 21.11 15.03 -24.66
CA ILE A 393 21.43 13.60 -24.62
C ILE A 393 21.57 13.21 -23.15
N TRP A 394 20.90 12.16 -22.71
CA TRP A 394 21.02 11.69 -21.33
C TRP A 394 21.36 10.21 -21.29
N LEU A 395 22.38 9.88 -20.51
CA LEU A 395 22.90 8.52 -20.44
C LEU A 395 22.02 7.64 -19.55
N VAL A 396 21.71 6.46 -20.05
CA VAL A 396 20.87 5.45 -19.38
C VAL A 396 21.76 4.32 -18.84
N PRO A 397 21.68 4.00 -17.53
CA PRO A 397 22.25 2.78 -16.96
C PRO A 397 21.89 1.55 -17.77
N ASP A 398 22.89 0.77 -18.15
CA ASP A 398 22.67 -0.36 -19.04
C ASP A 398 21.81 -1.47 -18.42
N ALA A 399 21.79 -1.58 -17.09
CA ALA A 399 21.01 -2.54 -16.33
C ALA A 399 19.49 -2.25 -16.35
N LEU A 400 19.08 -1.01 -16.67
CA LEU A 400 17.69 -0.58 -16.57
C LEU A 400 16.95 -0.70 -17.91
N ASN A 401 15.65 -0.99 -17.82
CA ASN A 401 14.77 -1.05 -18.98
C ASN A 401 13.84 0.18 -19.11
N ASP A 402 13.12 0.27 -20.22
CA ASP A 402 12.24 1.40 -20.56
C ASP A 402 11.10 1.67 -19.57
N PHE A 403 10.69 0.69 -18.75
CA PHE A 403 9.67 0.87 -17.70
C PHE A 403 10.26 1.41 -16.39
N GLU A 404 11.53 1.15 -16.13
CA GLU A 404 12.22 1.58 -14.90
C GLU A 404 12.65 3.05 -14.98
N ILE A 405 12.96 3.54 -16.18
CA ILE A 405 13.41 4.92 -16.41
C ILE A 405 12.27 5.92 -16.65
N ASP A 406 11.01 5.51 -16.47
CA ASP A 406 9.80 6.29 -16.79
C ASP A 406 9.80 7.68 -16.15
N VAL A 407 10.02 7.76 -14.84
CA VAL A 407 9.99 9.02 -14.07
C VAL A 407 11.00 10.02 -14.63
N THR A 408 12.24 9.58 -14.85
CA THR A 408 13.31 10.41 -15.42
C THR A 408 12.98 10.84 -16.84
N ARG A 409 12.56 9.90 -17.69
CA ARG A 409 12.26 10.16 -19.11
C ARG A 409 11.13 11.18 -19.27
N ARG A 410 9.99 10.98 -18.60
CA ARG A 410 8.85 11.90 -18.66
C ARG A 410 9.21 13.30 -18.21
N ASN A 411 9.94 13.43 -17.10
CA ASN A 411 10.35 14.74 -16.58
C ASN A 411 11.29 15.46 -17.56
N LEU A 412 12.31 14.76 -18.09
CA LEU A 412 13.23 15.34 -19.09
C LEU A 412 12.49 15.76 -20.37
N ASN A 413 11.62 14.89 -20.91
CA ASN A 413 10.81 15.19 -22.11
C ASN A 413 9.90 16.41 -21.91
N ALA A 414 9.38 16.64 -20.69
CA ALA A 414 8.52 17.78 -20.37
C ALA A 414 9.23 19.15 -20.38
N ARG A 415 10.57 19.18 -20.40
CA ARG A 415 11.38 20.40 -20.38
C ARG A 415 12.32 20.54 -21.57
N PHE A 416 12.78 19.43 -22.13
CA PHE A 416 13.68 19.39 -23.27
C PHE A 416 12.98 18.71 -24.44
N ARG A 417 12.58 19.52 -25.43
CA ARG A 417 11.82 19.04 -26.59
C ARG A 417 12.55 17.92 -27.33
N ASP A 418 13.87 18.00 -27.44
CA ASP A 418 14.74 17.08 -28.17
C ASP A 418 15.61 16.22 -27.22
N ALA A 419 15.08 15.87 -26.04
CA ALA A 419 15.74 14.92 -25.13
C ALA A 419 15.87 13.53 -25.76
N VAL A 420 17.07 12.94 -25.72
CA VAL A 420 17.35 11.62 -26.29
C VAL A 420 18.07 10.74 -25.27
N PRO A 421 17.45 9.64 -24.81
CA PRO A 421 18.17 8.64 -24.01
C PRO A 421 19.27 7.99 -24.87
N LEU A 422 20.39 7.61 -24.23
CA LEU A 422 21.44 6.84 -24.88
C LEU A 422 22.04 5.84 -23.86
N PRO A 423 22.13 4.53 -24.17
CA PRO A 423 22.77 3.59 -23.26
C PRO A 423 24.23 3.97 -23.01
N ARG A 424 24.66 3.86 -21.75
CA ARG A 424 26.06 4.13 -21.36
C ARG A 424 27.04 3.27 -22.13
N SER A 425 26.68 2.04 -22.49
CA SER A 425 27.49 1.14 -23.30
C SER A 425 27.77 1.67 -24.70
N ILE A 426 26.76 2.24 -25.37
CA ILE A 426 26.93 2.86 -26.69
C ILE A 426 27.81 4.10 -26.58
N ALA A 427 27.57 4.96 -25.59
CA ALA A 427 28.40 6.12 -25.33
C ALA A 427 29.86 5.73 -25.05
N ALA A 428 30.08 4.71 -24.22
CA ALA A 428 31.42 4.20 -23.90
C ALA A 428 32.13 3.59 -25.12
N ALA A 429 31.40 2.87 -25.98
CA ALA A 429 31.94 2.33 -27.22
C ALA A 429 32.39 3.45 -28.17
N VAL A 430 31.56 4.47 -28.40
CA VAL A 430 31.91 5.62 -29.23
C VAL A 430 33.10 6.40 -28.67
N GLN A 431 33.26 6.43 -27.34
CA GLN A 431 34.37 7.13 -26.70
C GLN A 431 35.71 6.39 -26.81
N ARG A 432 35.71 5.05 -26.77
CA ARG A 432 36.94 4.26 -26.53
C ARG A 432 37.32 3.31 -27.67
N VAL A 433 36.41 2.97 -28.58
CA VAL A 433 36.70 2.02 -29.65
C VAL A 433 37.50 2.68 -30.77
N ASP A 434 38.60 2.03 -31.14
CA ASP A 434 39.36 2.34 -32.34
C ASP A 434 38.81 1.56 -33.54
N TYR A 435 38.06 2.23 -34.41
CA TYR A 435 37.44 1.62 -35.59
C TYR A 435 38.46 1.04 -36.59
N SER A 436 39.75 1.41 -36.52
CA SER A 436 40.79 0.79 -37.36
C SER A 436 40.96 -0.71 -37.08
N LYS A 437 40.58 -1.16 -35.88
CA LYS A 437 40.68 -2.56 -35.44
C LYS A 437 39.36 -3.34 -35.54
N VAL A 438 38.28 -2.68 -35.96
CA VAL A 438 36.94 -3.27 -36.04
C VAL A 438 36.71 -3.92 -37.40
N ASN A 439 36.10 -5.11 -37.39
CA ASN A 439 35.63 -5.85 -38.56
C ASN A 439 34.14 -6.19 -38.41
N ALA A 440 33.49 -6.67 -39.48
CA ALA A 440 32.09 -7.09 -39.40
C ALA A 440 31.93 -8.29 -38.44
N GLY A 441 30.91 -8.25 -37.57
CA GLY A 441 30.65 -9.27 -36.56
C GLY A 441 31.56 -9.20 -35.32
N PHE A 442 32.41 -8.18 -35.23
CA PHE A 442 33.38 -8.02 -34.13
C PHE A 442 32.67 -7.72 -32.80
N PRO A 443 32.72 -8.63 -31.80
CA PRO A 443 32.02 -8.45 -30.54
C PRO A 443 32.91 -7.82 -29.47
N ILE A 444 32.38 -6.81 -28.78
CA ILE A 444 32.96 -6.21 -27.57
C ILE A 444 31.97 -6.35 -26.42
N VAL A 445 32.47 -6.18 -25.20
CA VAL A 445 31.61 -6.10 -24.01
C VAL A 445 31.89 -4.83 -23.25
N VAL A 446 30.83 -4.21 -22.72
CA VAL A 446 30.93 -3.05 -21.83
C VAL A 446 30.48 -3.48 -20.44
N ILE A 447 31.32 -3.21 -19.45
CA ILE A 447 31.03 -3.49 -18.04
C ILE A 447 30.65 -2.16 -17.40
N ASP A 448 29.37 -2.04 -17.02
CA ASP A 448 28.83 -0.86 -16.34
C ASP A 448 28.53 -1.20 -14.88
N ASN A 449 29.14 -0.44 -13.97
CA ASN A 449 28.94 -0.56 -12.53
C ASN A 449 28.41 0.78 -12.01
N VAL A 450 27.11 0.81 -11.72
CA VAL A 450 26.40 2.00 -11.30
C VAL A 450 25.20 1.61 -10.44
N GLY A 451 24.89 2.39 -9.40
CA GLY A 451 23.74 2.11 -8.53
C GLY A 451 23.87 0.86 -7.65
N GLY A 452 25.07 0.31 -7.48
CA GLY A 452 25.29 -0.98 -6.79
C GLY A 452 25.10 -2.20 -7.70
N THR A 453 24.64 -2.01 -8.93
CA THR A 453 24.44 -3.07 -9.92
C THR A 453 25.63 -3.13 -10.87
N THR A 454 26.16 -4.33 -11.10
CA THR A 454 27.17 -4.59 -12.13
C THR A 454 26.53 -5.37 -13.26
N CYS A 455 26.54 -4.80 -14.46
CA CYS A 455 26.05 -5.46 -15.66
C CYS A 455 27.10 -5.47 -16.78
N VAL A 456 26.96 -6.45 -17.67
CA VAL A 456 27.80 -6.60 -18.85
C VAL A 456 26.92 -6.59 -20.11
N THR A 457 27.15 -5.61 -20.97
CA THR A 457 26.42 -5.43 -22.23
C THR A 457 27.32 -5.83 -23.39
N ARG A 458 26.88 -6.80 -24.19
CA ARG A 458 27.56 -7.20 -25.42
C ARG A 458 27.15 -6.28 -26.56
N LEU A 459 28.13 -5.75 -27.29
CA LEU A 459 27.92 -4.97 -28.51
C LEU A 459 28.61 -5.66 -29.69
N VAL A 460 27.92 -5.77 -30.83
CA VAL A 460 28.48 -6.41 -32.02
C VAL A 460 28.51 -5.44 -33.19
N ALA A 461 29.69 -5.30 -33.81
CA ALA A 461 29.84 -4.42 -34.97
C ALA A 461 29.09 -4.99 -36.19
N ARG A 462 28.33 -4.11 -36.84
CA ARG A 462 27.63 -4.36 -38.11
C ARG A 462 28.09 -3.34 -39.14
N PHE A 463 28.03 -3.68 -40.42
CA PHE A 463 28.55 -2.83 -41.51
C PHE A 463 27.41 -2.30 -42.38
N ASP A 464 27.46 -1.01 -42.69
CA ASP A 464 26.61 -0.36 -43.68
C ASP A 464 27.49 0.40 -44.69
N PRO A 465 27.45 0.07 -46.00
CA PRO A 465 28.27 0.75 -47.00
C PRO A 465 27.93 2.24 -47.14
N THR A 466 26.67 2.62 -46.98
CA THR A 466 26.20 4.02 -47.06
C THR A 466 26.73 4.82 -45.87
N LEU A 467 26.85 4.16 -44.71
CA LEU A 467 27.45 4.77 -43.53
C LEU A 467 28.94 5.05 -43.72
N LYS A 468 29.66 4.17 -44.43
CA LYS A 468 31.09 4.35 -44.73
C LYS A 468 31.34 5.62 -45.54
N ASP A 469 30.46 5.91 -46.50
CA ASP A 469 30.57 7.09 -47.34
C ASP A 469 30.30 8.39 -46.55
N LYS A 470 29.30 8.37 -45.65
CA LYS A 470 28.97 9.54 -44.82
C LYS A 470 29.90 9.76 -43.64
N LEU A 471 30.37 8.68 -43.02
CA LEU A 471 31.23 8.66 -41.84
C LEU A 471 32.43 7.74 -42.06
N PRO A 472 33.44 8.17 -42.85
CA PRO A 472 34.64 7.37 -43.09
C PRO A 472 35.39 7.01 -41.80
N GLU A 473 35.31 7.85 -40.76
CA GLU A 473 35.95 7.60 -39.46
C GLU A 473 35.41 6.38 -38.71
N THR A 474 34.15 5.98 -38.92
CA THR A 474 33.60 4.72 -38.35
C THR A 474 33.87 3.54 -39.26
N ARG A 475 34.45 3.77 -40.46
CA ARG A 475 34.65 2.80 -41.54
C ARG A 475 33.36 2.09 -41.98
N GLY A 476 32.21 2.71 -41.73
CA GLY A 476 30.89 2.14 -42.01
C GLY A 476 30.37 1.18 -40.94
N PHE A 477 31.01 1.12 -39.77
CA PHE A 477 30.54 0.27 -38.68
C PHE A 477 29.57 1.00 -37.73
N TYR A 478 28.54 0.28 -37.31
CA TYR A 478 27.59 0.67 -36.26
C TYR A 478 27.45 -0.47 -35.24
N TRP A 479 26.90 -0.19 -34.05
CA TRP A 479 26.84 -1.17 -32.95
C TRP A 479 25.45 -1.78 -32.78
N GLU A 480 25.36 -3.10 -32.78
CA GLU A 480 24.15 -3.82 -32.33
C GLU A 480 24.30 -4.17 -30.85
N ARG A 481 23.45 -3.59 -30.00
CA ARG A 481 23.43 -3.79 -28.56
C ARG A 481 22.56 -4.99 -28.20
N HIS A 482 23.11 -5.92 -27.43
CA HIS A 482 22.36 -7.04 -26.86
C HIS A 482 21.85 -6.69 -25.46
N PRO A 483 20.81 -7.40 -24.95
CA PRO A 483 20.38 -7.24 -23.57
C PRO A 483 21.53 -7.42 -22.56
N PRO A 484 21.59 -6.61 -21.50
CA PRO A 484 22.62 -6.68 -20.48
C PRO A 484 22.54 -7.99 -19.68
N VAL A 485 23.68 -8.51 -19.24
CA VAL A 485 23.77 -9.61 -18.27
C VAL A 485 24.11 -9.03 -16.90
N ILE A 486 23.22 -9.17 -15.92
CA ILE A 486 23.46 -8.72 -14.54
C ILE A 486 24.32 -9.78 -13.82
N LEU A 487 25.47 -9.36 -13.28
CA LEU A 487 26.42 -10.23 -12.59
C LEU A 487 26.25 -10.20 -11.07
N SER A 488 25.99 -9.02 -10.54
CA SER A 488 25.71 -8.81 -9.12
C SER A 488 24.72 -7.67 -8.99
N ASP A 489 23.71 -7.88 -8.16
CA ASP A 489 22.72 -6.89 -7.81
C ASP A 489 22.66 -6.80 -6.29
N THR A 490 23.48 -5.90 -5.75
CA THR A 490 23.37 -5.49 -4.34
C THR A 490 22.69 -4.14 -4.38
N LEU A 491 21.36 -4.16 -4.37
CA LEU A 491 20.57 -2.93 -4.33
C LEU A 491 21.10 -2.06 -3.19
N ALA A 492 21.21 -0.75 -3.42
CA ALA A 492 21.79 0.23 -2.50
C ALA A 492 21.12 0.32 -1.10
N GLN A 493 20.15 -0.54 -0.79
CA GLN A 493 19.55 -0.68 0.53
C GLN A 493 20.42 -1.51 1.51
N ASP A 494 21.28 -2.41 1.02
CA ASP A 494 22.15 -3.25 1.88
C ASP A 494 23.50 -2.58 2.23
N LEU A 495 23.80 -1.43 1.61
CA LEU A 495 24.98 -0.61 1.87
C LEU A 495 24.51 0.82 2.13
N GLU A 496 24.70 1.32 3.36
CA GLU A 496 24.55 2.75 3.69
C GLU A 496 25.15 3.61 2.56
N PRO A 497 24.32 4.30 1.74
CA PRO A 497 24.81 4.96 0.57
C PRO A 497 25.77 6.06 1.01
N GLY A 498 27.02 5.98 0.58
CA GLY A 498 27.98 7.03 0.81
C GLY A 498 27.44 8.38 0.30
N CYS A 499 27.38 9.40 1.16
CA CYS A 499 26.84 10.70 0.80
C CYS A 499 27.75 11.41 -0.22
N ALA A 500 27.22 11.90 -1.35
CA ALA A 500 28.03 12.68 -2.30
C ALA A 500 28.41 14.08 -1.80
N ILE A 501 27.79 14.53 -0.72
CA ILE A 501 27.99 15.82 -0.08
C ILE A 501 28.23 15.60 1.42
N ALA A 502 28.86 16.55 2.10
CA ALA A 502 28.97 16.50 3.56
C ALA A 502 27.58 16.40 4.19
N SER A 503 27.46 15.67 5.28
CA SER A 503 26.19 15.48 5.97
C SER A 503 26.34 15.54 7.48
N ILE A 504 25.25 15.88 8.16
CA ILE A 504 25.14 15.82 9.61
C ILE A 504 24.09 14.78 10.00
N ASP A 505 24.41 13.90 10.95
CA ASP A 505 23.47 12.88 11.43
C ASP A 505 22.54 13.41 12.54
N ASP A 506 21.67 12.55 13.06
CA ASP A 506 20.72 12.87 14.13
C ASP A 506 21.37 13.01 15.51
N GLN A 507 22.68 12.74 15.63
CA GLN A 507 23.48 13.04 16.82
C GLN A 507 24.35 14.30 16.64
N ASP A 508 24.03 15.14 15.66
CA ASP A 508 24.76 16.36 15.31
C ASP A 508 26.24 16.11 14.92
N GLN A 509 26.60 14.91 14.46
CA GLN A 509 27.95 14.58 14.02
C GLN A 509 28.12 14.81 12.52
N TRP A 510 29.23 15.44 12.15
CA TRP A 510 29.59 15.74 10.78
C TRP A 510 30.29 14.56 10.10
N HIS A 511 29.78 14.18 8.94
CA HIS A 511 30.34 13.16 8.08
C HIS A 511 30.84 13.79 6.77
N PRO A 512 32.09 13.52 6.36
CA PRO A 512 32.58 14.01 5.08
C PRO A 512 31.86 13.32 3.92
N PRO A 513 31.89 13.91 2.70
CA PRO A 513 31.41 13.22 1.51
C PRO A 513 32.13 11.88 1.35
N ALA A 514 31.38 10.82 1.09
CA ALA A 514 31.94 9.51 0.84
C ALA A 514 32.74 9.50 -0.46
N SER A 515 33.94 8.90 -0.41
CA SER A 515 34.71 8.64 -1.61
C SER A 515 34.05 7.52 -2.43
N GLN A 516 33.80 7.75 -3.72
CA GLN A 516 33.34 6.68 -4.60
C GLN A 516 34.40 5.57 -4.64
N ALA A 517 34.06 4.40 -4.08
CA ALA A 517 34.93 3.24 -4.17
C ALA A 517 35.10 2.87 -5.64
N ARG A 518 36.34 2.68 -6.10
CA ARG A 518 36.58 2.14 -7.43
C ARG A 518 36.00 0.72 -7.47
N PRO A 519 35.17 0.38 -8.48
CA PRO A 519 34.72 -0.99 -8.66
C PRO A 519 35.91 -1.95 -8.64
N ALA A 520 35.77 -3.08 -7.96
CA ALA A 520 36.76 -4.14 -8.06
C ALA A 520 36.96 -4.52 -9.54
N ALA A 521 38.20 -4.65 -9.98
CA ALA A 521 38.49 -5.05 -11.33
C ALA A 521 37.96 -6.47 -11.57
N LEU A 522 36.96 -6.61 -12.44
CA LEU A 522 36.45 -7.92 -12.85
C LEU A 522 37.48 -8.60 -13.74
N ASP A 523 37.78 -9.85 -13.42
CA ASP A 523 38.66 -10.66 -14.25
C ASP A 523 37.95 -11.01 -15.57
N THR A 524 38.49 -10.48 -16.66
CA THR A 524 38.02 -10.77 -18.03
C THR A 524 38.03 -12.25 -18.38
N SER A 525 38.85 -13.08 -17.71
CA SER A 525 38.87 -14.53 -17.91
C SER A 525 37.55 -15.19 -17.48
N ILE A 526 36.97 -14.72 -16.36
CA ILE A 526 35.69 -15.19 -15.82
C ILE A 526 34.55 -14.80 -16.75
N LEU A 527 34.56 -13.56 -17.28
CA LEU A 527 33.54 -13.08 -18.21
C LEU A 527 33.49 -13.89 -19.50
N LYS A 528 34.64 -14.35 -20.00
CA LYS A 528 34.72 -15.20 -21.20
C LYS A 528 34.18 -16.61 -20.98
N GLN A 529 34.10 -17.06 -19.73
CA GLN A 529 33.56 -18.37 -19.36
C GLN A 529 32.04 -18.32 -19.14
N ASP A 530 31.44 -17.14 -18.94
CA ASP A 530 29.99 -17.02 -18.79
C ASP A 530 29.27 -17.24 -20.14
N PRO A 531 28.46 -18.31 -20.27
CA PRO A 531 27.80 -18.64 -21.54
C PRO A 531 26.77 -17.59 -21.98
N ARG A 532 26.27 -16.75 -21.06
CA ARG A 532 25.30 -15.69 -21.35
C ARG A 532 25.94 -14.50 -22.06
N ILE A 533 27.22 -14.24 -21.78
CA ILE A 533 28.00 -13.14 -22.41
C ILE A 533 28.57 -13.61 -23.76
N GLY A 534 29.06 -14.84 -23.80
CA GLY A 534 29.71 -15.44 -24.97
C GLY A 534 31.09 -14.83 -25.28
N GLY A 535 31.72 -15.29 -26.36
CA GLY A 535 33.06 -14.83 -26.73
C GLY A 535 33.10 -13.37 -27.20
N PHE A 536 34.09 -12.61 -26.72
CA PHE A 536 34.33 -11.20 -27.08
C PHE A 536 35.82 -10.92 -27.31
N ALA A 537 36.11 -9.92 -28.15
CA ALA A 537 37.48 -9.57 -28.53
C ALA A 537 38.20 -8.71 -27.47
N PHE A 538 37.50 -7.71 -26.90
CA PHE A 538 37.99 -6.92 -25.78
C PHE A 538 36.82 -6.37 -24.93
N SER A 539 37.13 -5.93 -23.72
CA SER A 539 36.18 -5.35 -22.78
C SER A 539 36.44 -3.87 -22.54
N ILE A 540 35.37 -3.12 -22.26
CA ILE A 540 35.41 -1.72 -21.84
C ILE A 540 34.81 -1.64 -20.43
N THR A 541 35.62 -1.36 -19.42
CA THR A 541 35.10 -1.08 -18.07
C THR A 541 34.78 0.40 -17.93
N VAL A 542 33.52 0.75 -17.69
CA VAL A 542 33.08 2.14 -17.50
C VAL A 542 33.53 2.62 -16.12
N THR A 543 34.74 3.18 -16.05
CA THR A 543 35.32 3.74 -14.82
C THR A 543 34.81 5.14 -14.50
N ASP A 544 34.43 5.88 -15.54
CA ASP A 544 33.96 7.26 -15.49
C ASP A 544 32.79 7.40 -16.46
N SER A 545 31.91 8.37 -16.17
CA SER A 545 30.80 8.72 -17.04
C SER A 545 31.21 8.95 -18.51
N PRO A 546 30.63 8.22 -19.48
CA PRO A 546 30.99 8.35 -20.89
C PRO A 546 30.25 9.49 -21.61
N VAL A 547 29.96 10.61 -20.93
CA VAL A 547 29.22 11.76 -21.49
C VAL A 547 29.90 12.39 -22.70
N SER A 548 31.24 12.39 -22.76
CA SER A 548 31.97 12.82 -23.96
C SER A 548 31.67 11.93 -25.17
N GLY A 549 31.56 10.62 -24.95
CA GLY A 549 31.13 9.64 -25.95
C GLY A 549 29.70 9.85 -26.41
N GLY A 550 28.78 10.16 -25.49
CA GLY A 550 27.38 10.45 -25.83
C GLY A 550 27.21 11.72 -26.68
N LEU A 551 27.96 12.78 -26.35
CA LEU A 551 27.96 13.99 -27.18
C LEU A 551 28.64 13.75 -28.55
N HIS A 552 29.70 12.95 -28.59
CA HIS A 552 30.34 12.55 -29.86
C HIS A 552 29.38 11.70 -30.72
N PHE A 553 28.65 10.77 -30.11
CA PHE A 553 27.61 9.99 -30.78
C PHE A 553 26.57 10.90 -31.44
N HIS A 554 26.08 11.91 -30.72
CA HIS A 554 25.14 12.87 -31.28
C HIS A 554 25.71 13.60 -32.51
N ALA A 555 26.96 14.08 -32.44
CA ALA A 555 27.61 14.74 -33.57
C ALA A 555 27.78 13.83 -34.80
N LEU A 556 28.08 12.55 -34.58
CA LEU A 556 28.13 11.54 -35.64
C LEU A 556 26.72 11.28 -36.22
N GLN A 557 25.70 11.16 -35.38
CA GLN A 557 24.33 10.88 -35.81
C GLN A 557 23.76 12.01 -36.68
N GLN A 558 24.06 13.27 -36.35
CA GLN A 558 23.69 14.43 -37.16
C GLN A 558 24.28 14.36 -38.59
N ARG A 559 25.50 13.86 -38.74
CA ARG A 559 26.16 13.68 -40.04
C ARG A 559 25.68 12.43 -40.79
N ALA A 560 25.37 11.36 -40.07
CA ALA A 560 24.78 10.14 -40.64
C ALA A 560 23.37 10.40 -41.21
N GLY A 561 22.64 11.36 -40.63
CA GLY A 561 21.23 11.62 -40.92
C GLY A 561 20.37 10.46 -40.42
N GLU A 562 19.62 9.84 -41.33
CA GLU A 562 18.68 8.76 -41.00
C GLU A 562 19.32 7.38 -40.79
N ILE A 563 20.63 7.26 -41.04
CA ILE A 563 21.34 5.99 -40.88
C ILE A 563 21.65 5.83 -39.38
N PRO A 564 21.13 4.79 -38.70
CA PRO A 564 21.33 4.63 -37.28
C PRO A 564 22.77 4.19 -36.97
N LEU A 565 23.38 4.81 -35.97
CA LEU A 565 24.72 4.44 -35.49
C LEU A 565 24.73 3.29 -34.49
N TRP A 566 23.54 2.83 -34.10
CA TRP A 566 23.36 1.63 -33.31
C TRP A 566 21.96 1.04 -33.49
N ARG A 567 21.79 -0.23 -33.13
CA ARG A 567 20.51 -0.92 -33.02
C ARG A 567 20.39 -1.55 -31.64
N ASP A 568 19.18 -1.67 -31.12
CA ASP A 568 18.94 -2.27 -29.81
C ASP A 568 18.20 -3.59 -29.98
N GLN A 569 18.74 -4.66 -29.43
CA GLN A 569 18.00 -5.89 -29.24
C GLN A 569 17.22 -5.75 -27.93
N ILE A 570 15.96 -5.33 -28.03
CA ILE A 570 15.07 -5.15 -26.88
C ILE A 570 14.84 -6.48 -26.13
N PRO A 571 14.68 -6.43 -24.81
CA PRO A 571 14.47 -7.62 -24.01
C PRO A 571 13.16 -8.33 -24.36
N GLU A 572 13.11 -9.63 -24.12
CA GLU A 572 11.87 -10.39 -24.24
C GLU A 572 10.84 -9.87 -23.25
N LEU A 573 9.62 -9.67 -23.74
CA LEU A 573 8.49 -9.17 -22.95
C LEU A 573 7.33 -10.14 -23.12
N SER A 574 6.67 -10.47 -22.02
CA SER A 574 5.52 -11.37 -22.04
C SER A 574 4.47 -10.93 -21.02
N ILE A 575 3.23 -11.30 -21.27
CA ILE A 575 2.12 -11.22 -20.30
C ILE A 575 1.68 -12.63 -19.91
N LYS A 576 0.99 -12.80 -18.78
CA LYS A 576 0.33 -14.08 -18.47
C LYS A 576 -1.08 -14.10 -19.04
N ALA A 577 -1.37 -15.16 -19.79
CA ALA A 577 -2.69 -15.42 -20.37
C ALA A 577 -3.15 -16.82 -20.01
N TYR A 578 -4.46 -17.03 -19.93
CA TYR A 578 -5.00 -18.37 -19.68
C TYR A 578 -5.16 -19.12 -21.01
N LYS A 579 -4.41 -20.21 -21.20
CA LYS A 579 -4.37 -21.04 -22.42
C LYS A 579 -4.38 -22.53 -22.04
N GLU A 580 -5.25 -23.32 -22.66
CA GLU A 580 -5.37 -24.78 -22.42
C GLU A 580 -5.56 -25.18 -20.95
N GLY A 581 -6.48 -24.52 -20.22
CA GLY A 581 -6.76 -24.89 -18.83
C GLY A 581 -5.68 -24.43 -17.81
N ARG A 582 -4.66 -23.67 -18.24
CA ARG A 582 -3.57 -23.19 -17.36
C ARG A 582 -3.15 -21.77 -17.71
N GLN A 583 -2.60 -21.02 -16.76
CA GLN A 583 -1.92 -19.76 -17.10
C GLN A 583 -0.57 -20.06 -17.73
N GLN A 584 -0.33 -19.50 -18.92
CA GLN A 584 0.90 -19.65 -19.68
C GLN A 584 1.44 -18.25 -20.04
N ARG A 585 2.75 -18.16 -20.30
CA ARG A 585 3.35 -16.91 -20.78
C ARG A 585 2.97 -16.71 -22.24
N PHE A 586 2.40 -15.56 -22.53
CA PHE A 586 2.11 -15.08 -23.87
C PHE A 586 3.19 -14.07 -24.27
N GLN A 587 3.99 -14.40 -25.28
CA GLN A 587 5.14 -13.60 -25.68
C GLN A 587 4.69 -12.40 -26.52
N LEU A 588 5.05 -11.19 -26.07
CA LEU A 588 4.83 -9.93 -26.78
C LEU A 588 6.06 -9.51 -27.61
N VAL A 589 7.26 -9.74 -27.09
CA VAL A 589 8.53 -9.47 -27.76
C VAL A 589 9.36 -10.75 -27.77
N ALA A 590 9.69 -11.22 -28.97
CA ALA A 590 10.44 -12.47 -29.16
C ALA A 590 11.93 -12.29 -28.88
N ARG A 591 12.61 -13.37 -28.49
CA ARG A 591 14.08 -13.41 -28.39
C ARG A 591 14.72 -12.96 -29.69
N GLY A 592 15.70 -12.06 -29.60
CA GLY A 592 16.43 -11.58 -30.78
C GLY A 592 15.75 -10.43 -31.52
N THR A 593 14.62 -9.90 -31.03
CA THR A 593 13.95 -8.76 -31.66
C THR A 593 14.86 -7.53 -31.60
N THR A 594 15.26 -7.01 -32.76
CA THR A 594 16.12 -5.83 -32.88
C THR A 594 15.34 -4.67 -33.49
N VAL A 595 15.44 -3.50 -32.86
CA VAL A 595 14.80 -2.25 -33.29
C VAL A 595 15.84 -1.20 -33.63
N THR A 596 15.43 -0.24 -34.46
CA THR A 596 16.23 0.95 -34.76
C THR A 596 15.77 2.09 -33.84
N PRO A 597 16.59 2.50 -32.86
CA PRO A 597 16.19 3.43 -31.81
C PRO A 597 16.25 4.88 -32.29
N ILE A 598 15.22 5.30 -33.05
CA ILE A 598 15.05 6.68 -33.52
C ILE A 598 13.82 7.27 -32.84
N ARG A 599 14.00 8.40 -32.15
CA ARG A 599 12.92 9.12 -31.48
C ARG A 599 11.94 9.71 -32.50
N GLY A 600 10.65 9.69 -32.20
CA GLY A 600 9.59 10.14 -33.12
C GLY A 600 9.24 9.12 -34.21
N ARG A 601 9.81 7.91 -34.18
CA ARG A 601 9.57 6.86 -35.17
C ARG A 601 9.18 5.54 -34.51
N PRO A 602 7.87 5.24 -34.40
CA PRO A 602 7.41 3.96 -33.88
C PRO A 602 7.78 2.82 -34.84
N VAL A 603 8.33 1.74 -34.28
CA VAL A 603 8.65 0.48 -34.96
C VAL A 603 7.60 -0.56 -34.58
N ARG A 604 7.02 -1.25 -35.55
CA ARG A 604 6.10 -2.36 -35.28
C ARG A 604 6.86 -3.59 -34.83
N ILE A 605 6.42 -4.21 -33.73
CA ILE A 605 6.91 -5.50 -33.25
C ILE A 605 5.86 -6.56 -33.62
N GLU A 606 6.31 -7.63 -34.26
CA GLU A 606 5.43 -8.71 -34.67
C GLU A 606 5.05 -9.60 -33.49
N VAL A 607 3.75 -9.66 -33.18
CA VAL A 607 3.17 -10.64 -32.24
C VAL A 607 2.50 -11.72 -33.09
N LYS A 608 3.02 -12.96 -33.01
CA LYS A 608 2.64 -14.04 -33.94
C LYS A 608 1.34 -14.75 -33.57
N GLU A 609 1.01 -14.77 -32.28
CA GLU A 609 -0.17 -15.49 -31.76
C GLU A 609 -1.34 -14.53 -31.56
N ASP A 610 -2.56 -15.04 -31.70
CA ASP A 610 -3.78 -14.33 -31.29
C ASP A 610 -4.00 -14.50 -29.78
N PHE A 611 -4.61 -13.49 -29.16
CA PHE A 611 -4.88 -13.44 -27.72
C PHE A 611 -6.38 -13.47 -27.45
N THR A 612 -6.84 -14.42 -26.64
CA THR A 612 -8.26 -14.54 -26.29
C THR A 612 -8.61 -13.71 -25.05
N LEU A 613 -9.50 -12.73 -25.20
CA LEU A 613 -10.16 -12.05 -24.08
C LEU A 613 -11.37 -12.85 -23.62
N ARG A 614 -11.46 -13.13 -22.32
CA ARG A 614 -12.53 -13.96 -21.75
C ARG A 614 -13.81 -13.19 -21.46
N ALA A 615 -14.96 -13.80 -21.70
CA ALA A 615 -16.27 -13.22 -21.37
C ALA A 615 -16.41 -12.84 -19.87
N LYS A 616 -17.40 -11.99 -19.58
CA LYS A 616 -17.92 -11.68 -18.23
C LYS A 616 -16.94 -10.98 -17.27
N ARG A 617 -15.88 -10.36 -17.79
CA ARG A 617 -14.91 -9.58 -16.99
C ARG A 617 -15.17 -8.08 -17.13
N PRO A 618 -15.27 -7.29 -16.04
CA PRO A 618 -15.54 -5.85 -16.11
C PRO A 618 -14.36 -5.03 -16.66
N PHE A 619 -13.14 -5.55 -16.51
CA PHE A 619 -11.89 -5.04 -17.08
C PHE A 619 -10.91 -6.22 -17.20
N TYR A 620 -9.76 -5.99 -17.84
CA TYR A 620 -8.67 -6.98 -17.88
C TYR A 620 -7.38 -6.37 -17.39
N GLN A 621 -6.59 -7.17 -16.68
CA GLN A 621 -5.26 -6.80 -16.21
C GLN A 621 -4.29 -7.96 -16.40
N PHE A 622 -3.17 -7.72 -17.08
CA PHE A 622 -2.19 -8.73 -17.39
C PHE A 622 -0.79 -8.32 -16.90
N PRO A 623 -0.25 -8.97 -15.85
CA PRO A 623 1.09 -8.67 -15.36
C PRO A 623 2.17 -8.88 -16.43
N LEU A 624 3.18 -8.02 -16.42
CA LEU A 624 4.31 -8.03 -17.34
C LEU A 624 5.51 -8.78 -16.76
N PHE A 625 6.21 -9.49 -17.62
CA PHE A 625 7.41 -10.24 -17.27
C PHE A 625 8.51 -9.98 -18.30
N LEU A 626 9.74 -9.83 -17.82
CA LEU A 626 10.94 -9.55 -18.61
C LEU A 626 11.86 -10.77 -18.69
N GLY A 627 12.29 -11.14 -19.91
CA GLY A 627 13.17 -12.30 -20.14
C GLY A 627 12.52 -13.64 -19.78
N ASP A 628 13.35 -14.67 -19.55
CA ASP A 628 12.87 -16.00 -19.10
C ASP A 628 12.58 -16.05 -17.59
N ASN A 629 12.92 -15.00 -16.83
CA ASN A 629 12.76 -14.96 -15.38
C ASN A 629 11.28 -14.98 -14.96
N SER A 630 10.97 -15.67 -13.86
CA SER A 630 9.60 -15.77 -13.32
C SER A 630 9.15 -14.53 -12.54
N GLU A 631 10.01 -13.54 -12.35
CA GLU A 631 9.71 -12.36 -11.56
C GLU A 631 8.91 -11.33 -12.38
N ASP A 632 7.77 -10.92 -11.82
CA ASP A 632 6.92 -9.85 -12.33
C ASP A 632 7.68 -8.52 -12.31
N LEU A 633 7.63 -7.79 -13.43
CA LEU A 633 8.23 -6.47 -13.62
C LEU A 633 7.60 -5.39 -12.71
N GLY A 634 6.47 -5.70 -12.05
CA GLY A 634 5.71 -4.78 -11.22
C GLY A 634 4.81 -3.85 -12.04
N TYR A 635 4.55 -4.20 -13.30
CA TYR A 635 3.65 -3.50 -14.20
C TYR A 635 2.62 -4.47 -14.79
N SER A 636 1.44 -3.97 -15.12
CA SER A 636 0.39 -4.72 -15.81
C SER A 636 -0.12 -3.94 -17.01
N ALA A 637 -0.45 -4.65 -18.09
CA ALA A 637 -1.31 -4.14 -19.15
C ALA A 637 -2.76 -4.14 -18.66
N ARG A 638 -3.35 -2.97 -18.47
CA ARG A 638 -4.76 -2.82 -18.13
C ARG A 638 -5.57 -2.43 -19.36
N LEU A 639 -6.72 -3.08 -19.53
CA LEU A 639 -7.74 -2.74 -20.50
C LEU A 639 -9.00 -2.31 -19.78
N ASP A 640 -9.45 -1.09 -20.04
CA ASP A 640 -10.76 -0.58 -19.64
C ASP A 640 -11.54 -0.21 -20.91
N SER A 641 -12.83 -0.55 -20.96
CA SER A 641 -13.70 -0.27 -22.10
C SER A 641 -15.15 -0.31 -21.69
N SER A 642 -15.98 0.54 -22.31
CA SER A 642 -17.44 0.46 -22.18
C SER A 642 -18.03 -0.82 -22.83
N ALA A 643 -17.24 -1.55 -23.62
CA ALA A 643 -17.64 -2.84 -24.17
C ALA A 643 -17.57 -3.99 -23.16
N PHE A 644 -16.98 -3.75 -21.97
CA PHE A 644 -16.87 -4.75 -20.93
C PHE A 644 -18.06 -4.67 -19.97
N PRO A 645 -18.58 -5.82 -19.48
CA PRO A 645 -18.10 -7.18 -19.74
C PRO A 645 -18.50 -7.75 -21.12
N LEU A 646 -17.58 -8.50 -21.76
CA LEU A 646 -17.85 -9.21 -23.02
C LEU A 646 -18.85 -10.36 -22.82
N GLU A 647 -19.75 -10.60 -23.78
CA GLU A 647 -20.74 -11.70 -23.70
C GLU A 647 -20.11 -13.09 -23.94
N GLU A 648 -19.16 -13.16 -24.87
CA GLU A 648 -18.43 -14.37 -25.27
C GLU A 648 -16.92 -14.12 -25.28
N ASN A 649 -16.13 -15.21 -25.39
CA ASN A 649 -14.69 -15.09 -25.55
C ASN A 649 -14.36 -14.51 -26.93
N VAL A 650 -13.44 -13.55 -26.99
CA VAL A 650 -13.07 -12.86 -28.22
C VAL A 650 -11.58 -13.00 -28.50
N ASP A 651 -11.24 -13.60 -29.64
CA ASP A 651 -9.86 -13.66 -30.13
C ASP A 651 -9.44 -12.32 -30.74
N CYS A 652 -8.29 -11.82 -30.29
CA CYS A 652 -7.73 -10.53 -30.68
C CYS A 652 -6.37 -10.69 -31.35
N ALA A 653 -6.17 -9.99 -32.45
CA ALA A 653 -4.83 -9.70 -32.95
C ALA A 653 -4.18 -8.66 -32.03
N LEU A 654 -2.92 -8.88 -31.64
CA LEU A 654 -2.17 -7.88 -30.90
C LEU A 654 -1.30 -7.05 -31.83
N HIS A 655 -1.44 -5.74 -31.75
CA HIS A 655 -0.58 -4.78 -32.43
C HIS A 655 0.29 -4.09 -31.39
N LEU A 656 1.59 -4.43 -31.39
CA LEU A 656 2.59 -3.82 -30.51
C LEU A 656 3.50 -2.90 -31.34
N THR A 657 3.66 -1.66 -30.90
CA THR A 657 4.68 -0.75 -31.44
C THR A 657 5.62 -0.29 -30.35
N PHE A 658 6.88 -0.07 -30.71
CA PHE A 658 7.93 0.46 -29.85
C PHE A 658 8.46 1.79 -30.41
N GLU A 659 8.41 2.86 -29.62
CA GLU A 659 8.97 4.16 -29.96
C GLU A 659 10.05 4.58 -28.96
N TYR A 660 11.28 4.69 -29.45
CA TYR A 660 12.44 4.97 -28.59
C TYR A 660 12.38 6.39 -28.00
N GLY A 661 12.50 6.50 -26.67
CA GLY A 661 12.53 7.78 -25.96
C GLY A 661 11.19 8.52 -25.86
N ALA A 662 10.09 7.92 -26.32
CA ALA A 662 8.74 8.43 -26.07
C ALA A 662 8.34 8.24 -24.60
N ASP A 663 7.36 9.01 -24.11
CA ASP A 663 6.87 8.87 -22.73
C ASP A 663 6.28 7.47 -22.49
N ASP A 664 5.54 6.94 -23.47
CA ASP A 664 5.04 5.57 -23.55
C ASP A 664 5.74 4.79 -24.69
N PRO A 665 6.89 4.15 -24.45
CA PRO A 665 7.65 3.48 -25.51
C PRO A 665 6.89 2.32 -26.14
N TYR A 666 6.22 1.51 -25.32
CA TYR A 666 5.43 0.38 -25.81
C TYR A 666 3.96 0.78 -25.93
N GLN A 667 3.36 0.57 -27.10
CA GLN A 667 1.91 0.72 -27.27
C GLN A 667 1.33 -0.62 -27.71
N LEU A 668 0.52 -1.23 -26.84
CA LEU A 668 -0.13 -2.51 -27.09
C LEU A 668 -1.61 -2.28 -27.38
N THR A 669 -2.07 -2.71 -28.55
CA THR A 669 -3.48 -2.60 -28.98
C THR A 669 -4.07 -3.96 -29.28
N PHE A 670 -5.26 -4.23 -28.74
CA PHE A 670 -6.06 -5.43 -28.96
C PHE A 670 -7.08 -5.14 -30.06
N ILE A 671 -7.02 -5.92 -31.14
CA ILE A 671 -7.88 -5.77 -32.33
C ILE A 671 -8.73 -7.04 -32.43
N PRO A 672 -10.06 -6.99 -32.18
CA PRO A 672 -10.89 -8.18 -32.20
C PRO A 672 -11.01 -8.73 -33.63
N ARG A 673 -10.80 -10.04 -33.80
CA ARG A 673 -10.89 -10.71 -35.12
C ARG A 673 -12.30 -10.73 -35.67
N ASN A 674 -13.30 -10.82 -34.80
CA ASN A 674 -14.71 -10.81 -35.14
C ASN A 674 -15.33 -9.40 -35.19
N GLY A 675 -14.56 -8.34 -34.90
CA GLY A 675 -15.05 -6.96 -34.93
C GLY A 675 -16.05 -6.59 -33.83
N THR A 676 -16.11 -7.35 -32.74
CA THR A 676 -17.09 -7.15 -31.64
C THR A 676 -16.96 -5.81 -30.91
N PHE A 677 -15.78 -5.18 -30.90
CA PHE A 677 -15.55 -3.87 -30.29
C PHE A 677 -14.47 -3.07 -31.04
N ALA A 678 -14.40 -1.76 -30.79
CA ALA A 678 -13.36 -0.89 -31.37
C ALA A 678 -11.97 -1.23 -30.77
N HIS A 679 -10.89 -1.02 -31.52
CA HIS A 679 -9.53 -1.39 -31.06
C HIS A 679 -9.24 -0.84 -29.66
N LEU A 680 -8.77 -1.70 -28.76
CA LEU A 680 -8.53 -1.33 -27.36
C LEU A 680 -7.05 -1.17 -27.10
N ARG A 681 -6.63 0.01 -26.67
CA ARG A 681 -5.25 0.26 -26.27
C ARG A 681 -5.07 -0.07 -24.79
N ALA A 682 -4.05 -0.87 -24.48
CA ALA A 682 -3.66 -1.13 -23.10
C ALA A 682 -2.98 0.10 -22.48
N THR A 683 -3.28 0.34 -21.20
CA THR A 683 -2.54 1.28 -20.36
C THR A 683 -1.61 0.50 -19.44
N TRP A 684 -0.35 0.90 -19.35
CA TRP A 684 0.60 0.29 -18.42
C TRP A 684 0.39 0.88 -17.03
N GLN A 685 0.11 0.03 -16.04
CA GLN A 685 -0.07 0.46 -14.66
C GLN A 685 0.92 -0.25 -13.76
N ARG A 686 1.53 0.47 -12.81
CA ARG A 686 2.30 -0.17 -11.74
C ARG A 686 1.34 -1.02 -10.90
N THR A 687 1.67 -2.29 -10.73
CA THR A 687 0.89 -3.24 -9.94
C THR A 687 1.08 -2.94 -8.45
N ARG A 688 0.43 -1.89 -7.95
CA ARG A 688 0.25 -1.64 -6.52
C ARG A 688 -1.11 -2.18 -6.10
N VAL A 689 -1.24 -3.50 -6.07
CA VAL A 689 -2.35 -4.10 -5.32
C VAL A 689 -1.98 -3.94 -3.85
N THR A 690 -2.45 -2.85 -3.25
CA THR A 690 -2.36 -2.58 -1.81
C THR A 690 -3.58 -3.10 -1.06
N ASP A 691 -4.55 -3.65 -1.80
CA ASP A 691 -5.82 -4.14 -1.27
C ASP A 691 -6.26 -5.40 -2.03
N ALA A 692 -5.43 -6.45 -1.96
CA ALA A 692 -5.74 -7.73 -2.59
C ALA A 692 -6.84 -8.47 -1.83
N PRO A 693 -7.69 -9.26 -2.51
CA PRO A 693 -8.74 -10.03 -1.87
C PRO A 693 -8.21 -10.91 -0.74
N ALA A 694 -9.03 -11.06 0.30
CA ALA A 694 -8.75 -11.90 1.45
C ALA A 694 -9.76 -13.06 1.52
N PRO A 695 -9.35 -14.24 2.01
CA PRO A 695 -10.29 -15.33 2.27
C PRO A 695 -11.33 -14.95 3.32
N GLU A 696 -12.58 -15.33 3.10
CA GLU A 696 -13.65 -15.17 4.10
C GLU A 696 -13.51 -16.20 5.24
N TYR A 697 -14.16 -15.92 6.37
CA TYR A 697 -14.42 -16.92 7.41
C TYR A 697 -15.90 -17.32 7.36
N PRO A 698 -16.25 -18.62 7.48
CA PRO A 698 -17.65 -19.04 7.46
C PRO A 698 -18.48 -18.34 8.55
N ALA A 699 -19.74 -18.06 8.27
CA ALA A 699 -20.64 -17.45 9.25
C ALA A 699 -20.78 -18.34 10.52
N PRO A 700 -20.54 -17.81 11.73
CA PRO A 700 -20.73 -18.54 12.97
C PRO A 700 -22.20 -18.96 13.19
N MET A 701 -22.42 -20.14 13.77
CA MET A 701 -23.76 -20.57 14.19
C MET A 701 -24.17 -19.91 15.52
N ALA A 702 -25.43 -19.52 15.66
CA ALA A 702 -25.97 -19.08 16.94
C ALA A 702 -26.31 -20.27 17.86
N TRP A 703 -26.40 -20.02 19.18
CA TRP A 703 -26.76 -21.05 20.16
C TRP A 703 -28.11 -21.74 19.87
N ALA A 704 -29.08 -21.00 19.33
CA ALA A 704 -30.37 -21.55 18.93
C ALA A 704 -30.25 -22.54 17.75
N ASP A 705 -29.36 -22.27 16.79
CA ASP A 705 -29.19 -23.08 15.58
C ASP A 705 -28.53 -24.44 15.88
N LEU A 706 -27.78 -24.54 16.99
CA LEU A 706 -27.16 -25.80 17.45
C LEU A 706 -28.21 -26.88 17.80
N ARG A 707 -29.48 -26.51 17.99
CA ARG A 707 -30.59 -27.45 18.20
C ARG A 707 -31.17 -27.99 16.89
N HIS A 708 -30.82 -27.38 15.76
CA HIS A 708 -31.40 -27.62 14.44
C HIS A 708 -30.34 -27.85 13.36
N VAL A 709 -29.24 -28.52 13.70
CA VAL A 709 -28.13 -28.78 12.76
C VAL A 709 -28.54 -29.84 11.72
N PRO A 710 -28.52 -29.55 10.41
CA PRO A 710 -28.97 -30.50 9.38
C PRO A 710 -28.17 -31.81 9.37
N LYS A 711 -28.84 -32.94 9.18
CA LYS A 711 -28.18 -34.22 8.90
C LYS A 711 -27.76 -34.29 7.44
N THR A 712 -26.55 -34.79 7.18
CA THR A 712 -26.05 -34.99 5.82
C THR A 712 -26.98 -35.92 5.03
N GLY A 713 -27.58 -35.43 3.94
CA GLY A 713 -28.46 -36.22 3.07
C GLY A 713 -29.87 -36.47 3.60
N SER A 714 -30.32 -35.74 4.63
CA SER A 714 -31.67 -35.87 5.21
C SER A 714 -32.28 -34.49 5.52
N SER A 715 -33.62 -34.40 5.51
CA SER A 715 -34.35 -33.21 5.96
C SER A 715 -34.47 -33.13 7.49
N GLU A 716 -33.98 -34.12 8.22
CA GLU A 716 -33.97 -34.13 9.68
C GLU A 716 -32.81 -33.32 10.24
N THR A 717 -33.01 -32.71 11.41
CA THR A 717 -31.98 -31.98 12.15
C THR A 717 -31.55 -32.73 13.42
N ASN A 718 -30.34 -32.45 13.90
CA ASN A 718 -29.82 -32.89 15.19
C ASN A 718 -29.84 -31.75 16.20
N ASP A 719 -30.25 -32.07 17.43
CA ASP A 719 -30.02 -31.23 18.60
C ASP A 719 -28.68 -31.61 19.22
N LEU A 720 -27.64 -30.79 18.96
CA LEU A 720 -26.29 -31.07 19.46
C LEU A 720 -26.19 -30.97 20.98
N LEU A 721 -26.98 -30.10 21.61
CA LEU A 721 -26.94 -29.89 23.06
C LEU A 721 -27.46 -31.14 23.78
N ASN A 722 -28.63 -31.64 23.36
CA ASN A 722 -29.20 -32.88 23.90
C ASN A 722 -28.39 -34.12 23.48
N TRP A 723 -27.72 -34.09 22.32
CA TRP A 723 -26.79 -35.15 21.93
C TRP A 723 -25.68 -35.28 22.97
N ILE A 724 -24.98 -34.19 23.31
CA ILE A 724 -23.87 -34.21 24.27
C ILE A 724 -24.30 -34.82 25.60
N THR A 725 -25.41 -34.35 26.18
CA THR A 725 -25.93 -34.87 27.46
C THR A 725 -26.19 -36.38 27.40
N ARG A 726 -26.83 -36.89 26.34
CA ARG A 726 -27.09 -38.32 26.18
C ARG A 726 -25.82 -39.13 25.95
N ALA A 727 -24.86 -38.58 25.20
CA ALA A 727 -23.61 -39.26 24.89
C ALA A 727 -22.71 -39.38 26.13
N ILE A 728 -22.66 -38.36 26.99
CA ILE A 728 -21.91 -38.42 28.26
C ILE A 728 -22.59 -39.38 29.25
N ALA A 729 -23.92 -39.37 29.35
CA ALA A 729 -24.64 -40.35 30.17
C ALA A 729 -24.41 -41.80 29.72
N ARG A 730 -24.28 -42.02 28.40
CA ARG A 730 -23.92 -43.33 27.85
C ARG A 730 -22.46 -43.70 28.13
N LEU A 731 -21.55 -42.73 28.05
CA LEU A 731 -20.14 -42.94 28.39
C LEU A 731 -20.00 -43.45 29.84
N ASP A 732 -20.79 -42.90 30.78
CA ASP A 732 -20.78 -43.37 32.16
C ASP A 732 -21.15 -44.85 32.31
N GLN A 733 -22.16 -45.30 31.56
CA GLN A 733 -22.61 -46.69 31.58
C GLN A 733 -21.59 -47.67 30.97
N GLU A 734 -20.64 -47.19 30.19
CA GLU A 734 -19.58 -47.98 29.55
C GLU A 734 -18.26 -47.95 30.35
N ILE A 735 -18.14 -47.02 31.30
CA ILE A 735 -16.98 -46.93 32.19
C ILE A 735 -17.28 -47.56 33.55
N TYR A 736 -18.50 -47.38 34.06
CA TYR A 736 -18.90 -47.87 35.38
C TYR A 736 -20.01 -48.91 35.32
N ILE A 737 -19.84 -49.96 36.13
CA ILE A 737 -20.94 -50.84 36.51
C ILE A 737 -21.70 -50.15 37.63
N ARG A 738 -22.74 -49.39 37.28
CA ARG A 738 -23.62 -48.74 38.27
C ARG A 738 -24.61 -49.78 38.86
N PRO A 739 -24.78 -49.87 40.19
CA PRO A 739 -25.75 -50.76 40.82
C PRO A 739 -27.17 -50.45 40.34
N LYS A 740 -27.89 -51.46 39.85
CA LYS A 740 -29.33 -51.33 39.56
C LYS A 740 -30.14 -51.88 40.71
N ALA A 741 -31.30 -51.27 40.98
CA ALA A 741 -32.22 -51.78 41.99
C ALA A 741 -32.61 -53.23 41.69
N ARG A 742 -32.25 -54.14 42.60
CA ARG A 742 -32.51 -55.58 42.46
C ARG A 742 -33.78 -55.94 43.22
N THR A 743 -34.62 -56.76 42.60
CA THR A 743 -35.78 -57.41 43.22
C THR A 743 -35.41 -58.84 43.60
N LYS A 744 -35.91 -59.31 44.75
CA LYS A 744 -35.76 -60.70 45.19
C LYS A 744 -37.01 -61.51 44.84
N GLY A 745 -36.80 -62.74 44.37
CA GLY A 745 -37.88 -63.68 44.11
C GLY A 745 -37.44 -65.12 44.33
N VAL A 746 -38.41 -65.99 44.55
CA VAL A 746 -38.20 -67.44 44.72
C VAL A 746 -38.54 -68.15 43.42
N ILE A 747 -37.68 -69.03 42.94
CA ILE A 747 -38.00 -69.86 41.77
C ILE A 747 -39.23 -70.72 42.08
N SER A 748 -40.31 -70.51 41.34
CA SER A 748 -41.62 -71.13 41.58
C SER A 748 -41.96 -72.24 40.58
N MET A 749 -41.11 -72.48 39.57
CA MET A 749 -41.27 -73.58 38.62
C MET A 749 -39.93 -74.26 38.29
N GLU A 750 -39.99 -75.53 37.92
CA GLU A 750 -38.82 -76.22 37.36
C GLU A 750 -38.42 -75.58 36.03
N TRP A 751 -37.12 -75.63 35.72
CA TRP A 751 -36.59 -75.18 34.44
C TRP A 751 -37.19 -76.00 33.29
N ARG A 752 -37.66 -75.31 32.25
CA ARG A 752 -38.26 -75.90 31.07
C ARG A 752 -37.54 -75.44 29.81
N PRO A 753 -37.39 -76.30 28.80
CA PRO A 753 -36.86 -75.87 27.51
C PRO A 753 -37.83 -74.90 26.82
N ASP A 754 -37.28 -73.85 26.24
CA ASP A 754 -37.98 -72.95 25.32
C ASP A 754 -37.98 -73.52 23.88
N LYS A 755 -38.65 -72.81 22.97
CA LYS A 755 -38.78 -73.23 21.56
C LYS A 755 -37.44 -73.23 20.79
N ASN A 756 -36.39 -72.62 21.34
CA ASN A 756 -35.08 -72.41 20.72
C ASN A 756 -33.97 -73.22 21.41
N GLY A 757 -34.31 -74.16 22.29
CA GLY A 757 -33.35 -75.02 22.99
C GLY A 757 -32.66 -74.38 24.20
N GLY A 758 -33.07 -73.18 24.62
CA GLY A 758 -32.65 -72.59 25.90
C GLY A 758 -33.58 -73.01 27.04
N TYR A 759 -33.21 -72.73 28.29
CA TYR A 759 -34.04 -73.02 29.46
C TYR A 759 -34.59 -71.74 30.09
N PHE A 760 -35.84 -71.82 30.54
CA PHE A 760 -36.51 -70.75 31.29
C PHE A 760 -37.23 -71.31 32.52
N THR A 761 -37.46 -70.43 33.48
CA THR A 761 -38.29 -70.67 34.65
C THR A 761 -39.13 -69.42 34.98
N PHE A 762 -39.94 -69.52 36.02
CA PHE A 762 -40.58 -68.39 36.65
C PHE A 762 -40.15 -68.29 38.11
N ALA A 763 -39.93 -67.05 38.57
CA ALA A 763 -39.76 -66.73 39.97
C ALA A 763 -40.93 -65.87 40.46
N THR A 764 -41.33 -66.04 41.71
CA THR A 764 -42.36 -65.23 42.35
C THR A 764 -41.67 -64.22 43.26
N THR A 765 -41.95 -62.93 43.06
CA THR A 765 -41.36 -61.85 43.88
C THR A 765 -41.76 -61.97 45.35
N ASN A 766 -40.81 -61.74 46.26
CA ASN A 766 -41.03 -61.93 47.70
C ASN A 766 -42.01 -60.89 48.29
N THR A 767 -42.08 -59.70 47.70
CA THR A 767 -42.87 -58.56 48.19
C THR A 767 -44.25 -58.45 47.57
N THR A 768 -44.37 -58.62 46.25
CA THR A 768 -45.59 -58.35 45.48
C THR A 768 -46.30 -59.62 45.01
N GLN A 769 -45.71 -60.81 45.23
CA GLN A 769 -46.22 -62.11 44.76
C GLN A 769 -46.44 -62.18 43.23
N GLU A 770 -45.81 -61.28 42.48
CA GLU A 770 -45.85 -61.23 41.02
C GLU A 770 -44.96 -62.31 40.43
N ARG A 771 -45.41 -62.87 39.30
CA ARG A 771 -44.69 -63.90 38.55
C ARG A 771 -43.77 -63.27 37.51
N VAL A 772 -42.49 -63.58 37.59
CA VAL A 772 -41.41 -63.04 36.77
C VAL A 772 -40.79 -64.12 35.92
N PHE A 773 -40.73 -63.90 34.61
CA PHE A 773 -40.06 -64.79 33.66
C PHE A 773 -38.54 -64.66 33.77
N VAL A 774 -37.82 -65.79 33.89
CA VAL A 774 -36.37 -65.82 33.95
C VAL A 774 -35.83 -66.79 32.90
N HIS A 775 -34.90 -66.32 32.07
CA HIS A 775 -34.27 -67.11 31.01
C HIS A 775 -32.79 -67.34 31.32
N GLN A 776 -32.22 -68.49 30.95
CA GLN A 776 -30.82 -68.85 31.25
C GLN A 776 -29.79 -67.80 30.78
N LYS A 777 -30.07 -67.10 29.67
CA LYS A 777 -29.18 -66.06 29.11
C LYS A 777 -29.14 -64.77 29.95
N ASN A 778 -30.02 -64.64 30.93
CA ASN A 778 -30.14 -63.44 31.73
C ASN A 778 -29.33 -63.50 33.02
N PHE A 779 -28.63 -64.60 33.32
CA PHE A 779 -27.75 -64.67 34.48
C PHE A 779 -26.50 -63.81 34.31
N LEU A 780 -26.01 -63.28 35.42
CA LEU A 780 -24.71 -62.61 35.48
C LEU A 780 -23.58 -63.62 35.31
N ASN A 781 -22.46 -63.18 34.74
CA ASN A 781 -21.25 -64.00 34.62
C ASN A 781 -20.83 -64.53 36.00
N GLY A 782 -20.65 -65.85 36.12
CA GLY A 782 -20.36 -66.54 37.38
C GLY A 782 -21.55 -67.24 38.03
N TYR A 783 -22.74 -67.16 37.43
CA TYR A 783 -23.92 -67.92 37.84
C TYR A 783 -24.47 -68.71 36.65
N GLU A 784 -24.76 -70.00 36.85
CA GLU A 784 -25.44 -70.83 35.86
C GLU A 784 -26.88 -71.10 36.29
N TYR A 785 -27.79 -71.24 35.32
CA TYR A 785 -29.20 -71.49 35.63
C TYR A 785 -29.41 -72.83 36.35
N THR A 786 -28.49 -73.79 36.16
CA THR A 786 -28.46 -75.09 36.83
C THR A 786 -28.14 -75.00 38.32
N ASP A 787 -27.58 -73.86 38.77
CA ASP A 787 -27.25 -73.64 40.18
C ASP A 787 -28.50 -73.34 41.03
N PHE A 788 -29.66 -73.17 40.39
CA PHE A 788 -30.89 -72.75 41.05
C PHE A 788 -32.05 -73.70 40.72
N SER A 789 -32.68 -74.24 41.75
CA SER A 789 -33.83 -75.14 41.71
C SER A 789 -35.09 -74.47 42.26
N VAL A 790 -36.24 -75.17 42.14
CA VAL A 790 -37.50 -74.70 42.72
C VAL A 790 -37.35 -74.51 44.22
N GLY A 791 -37.76 -73.33 44.72
CA GLY A 791 -37.61 -72.94 46.12
C GLY A 791 -36.36 -72.09 46.41
N ASP A 792 -35.42 -71.99 45.48
CA ASP A 792 -34.22 -71.15 45.68
C ASP A 792 -34.53 -69.66 45.48
N ASN A 793 -33.89 -68.84 46.31
CA ASN A 793 -33.97 -67.39 46.23
C ASN A 793 -32.97 -66.84 45.22
N ILE A 794 -33.47 -66.04 44.30
CA ILE A 794 -32.68 -65.30 43.31
C ILE A 794 -32.90 -63.80 43.47
N SER A 795 -31.91 -63.02 43.03
CA SER A 795 -32.03 -61.58 42.84
C SER A 795 -31.91 -61.24 41.35
N PHE A 796 -32.66 -60.25 40.88
CA PHE A 796 -32.63 -59.82 39.48
C PHE A 796 -33.05 -58.36 39.33
N VAL A 797 -32.71 -57.74 38.21
CA VAL A 797 -33.26 -56.44 37.80
C VAL A 797 -34.60 -56.70 37.12
N ARG A 798 -35.67 -56.13 37.69
CA ARG A 798 -37.02 -56.27 37.15
C ARG A 798 -37.19 -55.41 35.89
N ASP A 799 -37.71 -56.03 34.84
CA ASP A 799 -38.03 -55.38 33.58
C ASP A 799 -39.50 -55.68 33.23
N GLU A 800 -40.30 -54.65 32.98
CA GLU A 800 -41.73 -54.75 32.71
C GLU A 800 -42.02 -54.38 31.25
N GLN A 801 -42.70 -55.27 30.52
CA GLN A 801 -43.19 -55.01 29.17
C GLN A 801 -44.61 -55.56 29.04
N ASP A 802 -45.55 -54.73 28.61
CA ASP A 802 -46.96 -55.08 28.37
C ASP A 802 -47.63 -55.87 29.53
N GLY A 803 -47.38 -55.43 30.77
CA GLY A 803 -47.94 -56.06 31.99
C GLY A 803 -47.35 -57.43 32.33
N LYS A 804 -46.24 -57.83 31.69
CA LYS A 804 -45.46 -59.04 32.01
C LYS A 804 -44.11 -58.63 32.56
N TYR A 805 -43.67 -59.36 33.59
CA TYR A 805 -42.40 -59.11 34.25
C TYR A 805 -41.35 -60.12 33.82
N SER A 806 -40.15 -59.64 33.51
CA SER A 806 -38.97 -60.46 33.26
C SER A 806 -37.80 -60.07 34.17
N GLY A 807 -37.00 -61.05 34.55
CA GLY A 807 -35.79 -60.87 35.33
C GLY A 807 -34.58 -60.80 34.41
N ARG A 808 -33.84 -59.69 34.46
CA ARG A 808 -32.54 -59.52 33.80
C ARG A 808 -31.43 -59.47 34.84
N ARG A 809 -30.19 -59.80 34.45
CA ARG A 809 -29.01 -59.82 35.34
C ARG A 809 -29.25 -60.66 36.60
N VAL A 810 -29.77 -61.87 36.42
CA VAL A 810 -30.14 -62.79 37.52
C VAL A 810 -28.90 -63.33 38.22
N ALA A 811 -28.95 -63.42 39.55
CA ALA A 811 -27.90 -63.95 40.40
C ALA A 811 -28.49 -64.52 41.70
N GLY A 812 -27.65 -65.05 42.58
CA GLY A 812 -28.08 -65.51 43.91
C GLY A 812 -28.69 -64.40 44.77
N GLU A 813 -29.44 -64.80 45.81
CA GLU A 813 -30.19 -63.88 46.69
C GLU A 813 -29.35 -62.72 47.26
N HIS A 814 -28.13 -63.03 47.70
CA HIS A 814 -27.22 -62.09 48.36
C HIS A 814 -26.28 -61.37 47.38
N HIS A 815 -26.52 -61.47 46.08
CA HIS A 815 -25.71 -60.77 45.09
C HIS A 815 -25.98 -59.27 45.14
N GLU A 816 -24.98 -58.51 45.56
CA GLU A 816 -24.96 -57.05 45.51
C GLU A 816 -24.01 -56.61 44.39
N GLU A 817 -24.49 -55.73 43.51
CA GLU A 817 -23.62 -55.03 42.58
C GLU A 817 -23.09 -53.80 43.31
N MET A 818 -21.78 -53.69 43.49
CA MET A 818 -21.15 -52.45 43.94
C MET A 818 -20.74 -51.61 42.74
N GLU A 819 -20.76 -50.29 42.90
CA GLU A 819 -20.21 -49.39 41.92
C GLU A 819 -18.71 -49.65 41.78
N GLN A 820 -18.30 -50.03 40.57
CA GLN A 820 -16.88 -50.23 40.26
C GLN A 820 -16.64 -49.95 38.78
N LEU A 821 -15.41 -49.58 38.44
CA LEU A 821 -14.95 -49.47 37.07
C LEU A 821 -15.10 -50.81 36.34
N GLU A 822 -15.61 -50.76 35.12
CA GLU A 822 -15.62 -51.92 34.24
C GLU A 822 -14.17 -52.32 33.91
N ARG A 823 -13.90 -53.63 33.83
CA ARG A 823 -12.55 -54.13 33.55
C ARG A 823 -12.22 -53.87 32.07
N LEU A 824 -11.48 -52.80 31.81
CA LEU A 824 -11.06 -52.41 30.47
C LEU A 824 -9.76 -53.15 30.07
N ASP A 825 -9.86 -54.02 29.07
CA ASP A 825 -8.70 -54.59 28.39
C ASP A 825 -8.34 -53.76 27.15
N GLU A 826 -7.33 -54.17 26.40
CA GLU A 826 -6.85 -53.42 25.23
C GLU A 826 -7.93 -53.31 24.13
N THR A 827 -8.77 -54.32 23.96
CA THR A 827 -9.82 -54.34 22.93
C THR A 827 -11.00 -53.48 23.34
N THR A 828 -11.47 -53.60 24.59
CA THR A 828 -12.57 -52.77 25.10
C THR A 828 -12.15 -51.31 25.19
N SER A 829 -10.89 -51.01 25.53
CA SER A 829 -10.32 -49.65 25.47
C SER A 829 -10.35 -49.07 24.07
N ARG A 830 -9.96 -49.82 23.03
CA ARG A 830 -10.00 -49.36 21.63
C ARG A 830 -11.44 -49.11 21.16
N ASN A 831 -12.38 -49.98 21.54
CA ASN A 831 -13.80 -49.81 21.22
C ASN A 831 -14.37 -48.55 21.89
N LEU A 832 -14.05 -48.33 23.17
CA LEU A 832 -14.46 -47.14 23.92
C LEU A 832 -13.91 -45.86 23.28
N ILE A 833 -12.63 -45.83 22.89
CA ILE A 833 -12.03 -44.68 22.19
C ILE A 833 -12.74 -44.41 20.86
N THR A 834 -13.00 -45.46 20.08
CA THR A 834 -13.71 -45.36 18.79
C THR A 834 -15.11 -44.79 19.01
N GLN A 835 -15.78 -45.23 20.06
CA GLN A 835 -17.09 -44.73 20.43
C GLN A 835 -17.05 -43.27 20.86
N ILE A 836 -16.14 -42.87 21.75
CA ILE A 836 -15.95 -41.47 22.18
C ILE A 836 -15.76 -40.57 20.95
N ARG A 837 -14.90 -40.96 20.00
CA ARG A 837 -14.67 -40.21 18.76
C ARG A 837 -15.96 -40.07 17.94
N LYS A 838 -16.69 -41.17 17.77
CA LYS A 838 -17.91 -41.19 16.95
C LYS A 838 -19.08 -40.44 17.59
N THR A 839 -19.23 -40.48 18.92
CA THR A 839 -20.42 -39.96 19.60
C THR A 839 -20.23 -38.60 20.25
N LEU A 840 -19.01 -38.21 20.61
CA LEU A 840 -18.74 -36.96 21.36
C LEU A 840 -17.94 -35.93 20.56
N TYR A 841 -17.00 -36.31 19.69
CA TYR A 841 -16.10 -35.33 19.06
C TYR A 841 -16.86 -34.33 18.20
N TYR A 842 -17.69 -34.81 17.27
CA TYR A 842 -18.46 -33.93 16.40
C TYR A 842 -19.33 -32.91 17.17
N PRO A 843 -20.25 -33.34 18.07
CA PRO A 843 -21.13 -32.38 18.74
C PRO A 843 -20.37 -31.44 19.69
N VAL A 844 -19.30 -31.89 20.37
CA VAL A 844 -18.49 -31.01 21.24
C VAL A 844 -17.69 -30.01 20.41
N ILE A 845 -17.01 -30.45 19.33
CA ILE A 845 -16.28 -29.55 18.43
C ILE A 845 -17.22 -28.49 17.87
N GLN A 846 -18.40 -28.88 17.37
CA GLN A 846 -19.34 -27.92 16.79
C GLN A 846 -19.93 -26.97 17.84
N THR A 847 -20.22 -27.42 19.07
CA THR A 847 -20.84 -26.59 20.12
C THR A 847 -19.92 -25.51 20.66
N TRP A 848 -18.62 -25.80 20.84
CA TRP A 848 -17.61 -24.83 21.30
C TRP A 848 -16.85 -24.12 20.18
N ARG A 849 -17.36 -24.15 18.94
CA ARG A 849 -16.75 -23.44 17.82
C ARG A 849 -16.95 -21.92 17.96
N ASP A 850 -16.10 -21.13 17.30
CA ASP A 850 -16.23 -19.67 17.21
C ASP A 850 -16.17 -18.98 18.59
N GLY A 851 -15.41 -19.57 19.53
CA GLY A 851 -15.18 -19.02 20.86
C GLY A 851 -16.38 -19.14 21.82
N ARG A 852 -17.44 -19.86 21.43
CA ARG A 852 -18.67 -20.05 22.22
C ARG A 852 -18.40 -20.64 23.60
N SER A 853 -19.09 -20.11 24.61
CA SER A 853 -18.94 -20.47 26.02
C SER A 853 -20.26 -20.85 26.63
N ILE A 854 -20.24 -21.76 27.59
CA ILE A 854 -21.40 -22.03 28.44
C ILE A 854 -21.75 -20.84 29.34
N ASP A 855 -20.87 -19.84 29.46
CA ASP A 855 -21.11 -18.58 30.16
C ASP A 855 -21.62 -17.45 29.23
N ASP A 856 -21.82 -17.71 27.93
CA ASP A 856 -22.42 -16.74 27.01
C ASP A 856 -23.87 -16.45 27.39
N VAL A 857 -24.31 -15.20 27.22
CA VAL A 857 -25.67 -14.74 27.56
C VAL A 857 -26.76 -15.53 26.83
N ASP A 858 -26.49 -15.93 25.58
CA ASP A 858 -27.42 -16.65 24.73
C ASP A 858 -27.36 -18.18 24.90
N CYS A 859 -26.46 -18.69 25.76
CA CYS A 859 -26.38 -20.11 26.08
C CYS A 859 -27.61 -20.53 26.93
N PRO A 860 -28.35 -21.59 26.55
CA PRO A 860 -29.48 -22.04 27.35
C PRO A 860 -29.05 -22.47 28.76
N SER A 861 -29.59 -21.84 29.81
CA SER A 861 -29.19 -22.08 31.21
C SER A 861 -29.22 -23.55 31.63
N VAL A 862 -30.25 -24.29 31.20
CA VAL A 862 -30.39 -25.73 31.46
C VAL A 862 -29.23 -26.53 30.87
N PHE A 863 -28.75 -26.15 29.68
CA PHE A 863 -27.59 -26.81 29.08
C PHE A 863 -26.29 -26.37 29.76
N ALA A 864 -26.14 -25.08 30.10
CA ALA A 864 -24.96 -24.58 30.80
C ALA A 864 -24.75 -25.30 32.15
N GLU A 865 -25.80 -25.46 32.95
CA GLU A 865 -25.75 -26.21 34.21
C GLU A 865 -25.35 -27.67 33.99
N ALA A 866 -26.00 -28.36 33.04
CA ALA A 866 -25.67 -29.75 32.71
C ALA A 866 -24.23 -29.89 32.19
N ALA A 867 -23.76 -28.96 31.37
CA ALA A 867 -22.41 -28.95 30.82
C ALA A 867 -21.37 -28.79 31.93
N ARG A 868 -21.58 -27.91 32.92
CA ARG A 868 -20.67 -27.79 34.08
C ARG A 868 -20.58 -29.10 34.84
N THR A 869 -21.71 -29.74 35.16
CA THR A 869 -21.72 -31.06 35.80
C THR A 869 -20.99 -32.12 34.97
N HIS A 870 -21.17 -32.10 33.66
CA HIS A 870 -20.48 -33.03 32.76
C HIS A 870 -18.97 -32.76 32.67
N ILE A 871 -18.54 -31.50 32.68
CA ILE A 871 -17.12 -31.13 32.71
C ILE A 871 -16.47 -31.64 34.00
N ASP A 872 -17.11 -31.42 35.15
CA ASP A 872 -16.62 -31.93 36.44
C ASP A 872 -16.51 -33.46 36.45
N TYR A 873 -17.48 -34.14 35.85
CA TYR A 873 -17.44 -35.59 35.67
C TYR A 873 -16.29 -36.06 34.75
N LEU A 874 -16.05 -35.36 33.64
CA LEU A 874 -14.92 -35.69 32.76
C LEU A 874 -13.56 -35.46 33.45
N VAL A 875 -13.47 -34.45 34.33
CA VAL A 875 -12.28 -34.22 35.17
C VAL A 875 -12.06 -35.38 36.12
N SER A 876 -13.10 -35.84 36.83
CA SER A 876 -12.97 -36.96 37.77
C SER A 876 -12.47 -38.23 37.06
N LEU A 877 -12.93 -38.50 35.84
CA LEU A 877 -12.42 -39.62 35.03
C LEU A 877 -10.92 -39.54 34.70
N LEU A 878 -10.36 -38.32 34.57
CA LEU A 878 -8.92 -38.16 34.34
C LEU A 878 -8.08 -38.48 35.59
N GLU A 879 -8.68 -38.40 36.77
CA GLU A 879 -8.09 -38.72 38.07
C GLU A 879 -8.19 -40.22 38.41
N GLU A 880 -9.06 -40.99 37.75
CA GLU A 880 -9.25 -42.42 37.99
C GLU A 880 -8.01 -43.27 37.66
N ASP A 881 -7.35 -43.86 38.67
CA ASP A 881 -6.08 -44.57 38.51
C ASP A 881 -6.14 -45.77 37.56
N TYR A 882 -7.26 -46.49 37.56
CA TYR A 882 -7.44 -47.70 36.75
C TYR A 882 -7.92 -47.44 35.32
N LEU A 883 -8.20 -46.18 34.95
CA LEU A 883 -8.63 -45.85 33.59
C LEU A 883 -7.42 -45.80 32.63
N PRO A 884 -7.43 -46.54 31.50
CA PRO A 884 -6.29 -46.59 30.58
C PRO A 884 -5.87 -45.21 30.05
N ALA A 885 -4.56 -44.96 29.97
CA ALA A 885 -4.00 -43.69 29.51
C ALA A 885 -4.47 -43.29 28.09
N SER A 886 -4.71 -44.26 27.22
CA SER A 886 -5.25 -44.03 25.87
C SER A 886 -6.69 -43.50 25.88
N VAL A 887 -7.52 -43.92 26.83
CA VAL A 887 -8.89 -43.42 27.05
C VAL A 887 -8.84 -42.02 27.67
N LYS A 888 -7.97 -41.82 28.68
CA LYS A 888 -7.71 -40.49 29.25
C LYS A 888 -7.29 -39.47 28.18
N ASN A 889 -6.44 -39.88 27.24
CA ASN A 889 -6.06 -39.02 26.10
C ASN A 889 -7.24 -38.67 25.19
N ALA A 890 -8.19 -39.59 24.97
CA ALA A 890 -9.37 -39.30 24.17
C ALA A 890 -10.29 -38.28 24.85
N ILE A 891 -10.41 -38.34 26.18
CA ILE A 891 -11.13 -37.37 27.02
C ILE A 891 -10.39 -36.02 27.05
N LEU A 892 -9.07 -36.03 27.13
CA LEU A 892 -8.24 -34.82 27.08
C LEU A 892 -8.47 -34.02 25.79
N VAL A 893 -8.59 -34.69 24.64
CA VAL A 893 -8.93 -34.03 23.37
C VAL A 893 -10.31 -33.37 23.41
N LEU A 894 -11.31 -33.98 24.06
CA LEU A 894 -12.63 -33.36 24.24
C LEU A 894 -12.54 -32.08 25.06
N MET A 895 -11.76 -32.09 26.15
CA MET A 895 -11.59 -30.91 27.00
C MET A 895 -10.87 -29.78 26.25
N CYS A 896 -9.87 -30.11 25.41
CA CYS A 896 -9.25 -29.12 24.54
C CYS A 896 -10.25 -28.45 23.58
N CYS A 897 -11.30 -29.16 23.13
CA CYS A 897 -12.31 -28.59 22.25
C CYS A 897 -13.16 -27.49 22.93
N MET A 898 -13.23 -27.51 24.27
CA MET A 898 -14.01 -26.58 25.10
C MET A 898 -13.27 -25.27 25.42
N HIS A 899 -11.99 -25.16 25.02
CA HIS A 899 -11.15 -23.96 25.17
C HIS A 899 -11.24 -23.31 26.57
N LYS A 900 -11.87 -22.14 26.70
CA LYS A 900 -11.92 -21.35 27.95
C LYS A 900 -12.81 -21.98 29.03
N ASP A 901 -13.75 -22.84 28.64
CA ASP A 901 -14.58 -23.60 29.56
C ASP A 901 -13.84 -24.86 30.07
N ALA A 902 -12.62 -25.11 29.60
CA ALA A 902 -11.79 -26.19 30.13
C ALA A 902 -11.31 -25.84 31.56
N PRO A 903 -11.37 -26.79 32.52
CA PRO A 903 -11.06 -26.54 33.92
C PRO A 903 -9.57 -26.28 34.18
N SER A 904 -9.28 -25.43 35.16
CA SER A 904 -7.93 -24.94 35.48
C SER A 904 -6.94 -26.04 35.89
N ALA A 905 -7.39 -27.05 36.63
CA ALA A 905 -6.58 -28.21 37.02
C ALA A 905 -6.05 -29.00 35.81
N PHE A 906 -6.84 -29.05 34.73
CA PHE A 906 -6.46 -29.70 33.48
C PHE A 906 -5.43 -28.89 32.68
N ILE A 907 -5.59 -27.57 32.65
CA ILE A 907 -4.70 -26.64 31.93
C ILE A 907 -3.25 -26.75 32.42
N GLN A 908 -3.03 -26.89 33.73
CA GLN A 908 -1.70 -27.07 34.31
C GLN A 908 -1.03 -28.36 33.82
N ARG A 909 -1.82 -29.43 33.64
CA ARG A 909 -1.34 -30.71 33.12
C ARG A 909 -0.97 -30.62 31.63
N LEU A 910 -1.78 -29.93 30.83
CA LEU A 910 -1.51 -29.67 29.41
C LEU A 910 -0.22 -28.85 29.22
N ALA A 911 -0.03 -27.79 30.01
CA ALA A 911 1.19 -26.97 29.97
C ALA A 911 2.45 -27.78 30.29
N GLY A 912 2.39 -28.66 31.30
CA GLY A 912 3.52 -29.53 31.67
C GLY A 912 3.87 -30.62 30.64
N GLU A 913 2.94 -31.01 29.76
CA GLU A 913 3.25 -31.90 28.63
C GLU A 913 3.95 -31.16 27.48
N LEU A 914 3.64 -29.88 27.29
CA LEU A 914 4.25 -29.04 26.26
C LEU A 914 5.68 -28.63 26.58
N GLU A 915 5.98 -28.36 27.86
CA GLU A 915 7.35 -28.10 28.33
C GLU A 915 8.30 -29.29 28.09
N LYS A 916 7.77 -30.51 27.97
CA LYS A 916 8.54 -31.73 27.66
C LYS A 916 8.87 -31.88 26.16
N GLY A 917 8.44 -30.94 25.32
CA GLY A 917 8.94 -30.78 23.95
C GLY A 917 8.33 -31.68 22.87
N SER A 918 7.15 -32.29 23.08
CA SER A 918 6.50 -33.11 22.04
C SER A 918 5.00 -32.84 21.92
N ILE A 919 4.62 -32.11 20.87
CA ILE A 919 3.22 -31.94 20.46
C ILE A 919 2.74 -33.25 19.81
N ARG A 920 2.11 -34.12 20.60
CA ARG A 920 1.57 -35.40 20.10
C ARG A 920 0.29 -35.23 19.28
N ASN A 921 -0.49 -34.18 19.55
CA ASN A 921 -1.74 -33.90 18.85
C ASN A 921 -1.89 -32.38 18.58
N PRO A 922 -1.35 -31.88 17.45
CA PRO A 922 -1.45 -30.47 17.07
C PRO A 922 -2.88 -29.93 17.05
N GLN A 923 -3.84 -30.75 16.61
CA GLN A 923 -5.24 -30.36 16.49
C GLN A 923 -5.87 -30.04 17.86
N ALA A 924 -5.62 -30.89 18.86
CA ALA A 924 -6.15 -30.67 20.20
C ALA A 924 -5.62 -29.36 20.81
N ILE A 925 -4.32 -29.10 20.70
CA ILE A 925 -3.73 -27.83 21.20
C ILE A 925 -4.30 -26.65 20.41
N GLY A 926 -4.46 -26.78 19.10
CA GLY A 926 -5.06 -25.74 18.26
C GLY A 926 -6.49 -25.40 18.69
N PHE A 927 -7.28 -26.38 19.10
CA PHE A 927 -8.61 -26.15 19.66
C PHE A 927 -8.56 -25.47 21.05
N ALA A 928 -7.60 -25.85 21.89
CA ALA A 928 -7.46 -25.30 23.25
C ALA A 928 -7.11 -23.80 23.25
N LEU A 929 -6.39 -23.31 22.23
CA LEU A 929 -6.02 -21.90 22.09
C LEU A 929 -7.26 -20.97 22.04
N GLY A 930 -8.36 -21.41 21.41
CA GLY A 930 -9.56 -20.57 21.23
C GLY A 930 -9.21 -19.19 20.67
N ARG A 931 -9.80 -18.12 21.24
CA ARG A 931 -9.50 -16.71 20.90
C ARG A 931 -8.35 -16.10 21.70
N LEU A 932 -7.71 -16.85 22.62
CA LEU A 932 -6.74 -16.34 23.59
C LEU A 932 -7.32 -15.36 24.64
N ASP A 933 -8.56 -15.60 25.07
CA ASP A 933 -9.24 -14.80 26.08
C ASP A 933 -8.62 -14.98 27.47
N GLU A 934 -8.18 -16.20 27.77
CA GLU A 934 -7.68 -16.57 29.09
C GLU A 934 -6.14 -16.42 29.23
N PRO A 935 -5.63 -16.07 30.42
CA PRO A 935 -4.18 -15.93 30.66
C PRO A 935 -3.38 -17.19 30.31
N TRP A 936 -3.94 -18.37 30.56
CA TRP A 936 -3.26 -19.63 30.24
C TRP A 936 -3.22 -19.92 28.74
N GLN A 937 -4.22 -19.48 27.96
CA GLN A 937 -4.20 -19.59 26.50
C GLN A 937 -3.11 -18.70 25.91
N ARG A 938 -2.95 -17.48 26.44
CA ARG A 938 -1.85 -16.57 26.05
C ARG A 938 -0.48 -17.14 26.43
N SER A 939 -0.35 -17.73 27.62
CA SER A 939 0.88 -18.41 28.04
C SER A 939 1.23 -19.57 27.09
N LEU A 940 0.24 -20.40 26.77
CA LEU A 940 0.36 -21.50 25.81
C LEU A 940 0.80 -21.00 24.42
N PHE A 941 0.13 -19.98 23.89
CA PHE A 941 0.48 -19.34 22.63
C PHE A 941 1.92 -18.80 22.64
N SER A 942 2.31 -18.10 23.72
CA SER A 942 3.67 -17.57 23.86
C SER A 942 4.73 -18.67 23.90
N GLY A 943 4.43 -19.83 24.51
CA GLY A 943 5.30 -21.00 24.50
C GLY A 943 5.50 -21.57 23.10
N LEU A 944 4.42 -21.66 22.31
CA LEU A 944 4.47 -22.12 20.91
C LEU A 944 5.28 -21.17 20.02
N MET A 945 5.22 -19.86 20.27
CA MET A 945 5.94 -18.84 19.50
C MET A 945 7.46 -18.82 19.75
N ARG A 946 7.96 -19.48 20.81
CA ARG A 946 9.41 -19.56 21.10
C ARG A 946 10.18 -20.38 20.07
N ASP A 947 9.58 -21.47 19.57
CA ASP A 947 10.18 -22.34 18.55
C ASP A 947 9.10 -22.89 17.60
N ILE A 948 9.00 -22.27 16.41
CA ILE A 948 7.95 -22.57 15.43
C ILE A 948 8.37 -23.78 14.57
N THR A 949 8.12 -24.98 15.10
CA THR A 949 8.29 -26.25 14.37
C THR A 949 7.11 -26.55 13.44
N GLU A 950 7.24 -27.56 12.56
CA GLU A 950 6.13 -28.01 11.71
C GLU A 950 4.89 -28.40 12.51
N SER A 951 5.05 -29.05 13.67
CA SER A 951 3.94 -29.39 14.56
C SER A 951 3.23 -28.15 15.13
N VAL A 952 3.96 -27.05 15.37
CA VAL A 952 3.40 -25.76 15.78
C VAL A 952 2.62 -25.11 14.63
N LEU A 953 3.15 -25.13 13.41
CA LEU A 953 2.42 -24.65 12.23
C LEU A 953 1.10 -25.43 12.04
N ARG A 954 1.12 -26.74 12.21
CA ARG A 954 -0.09 -27.59 12.15
C ARG A 954 -1.08 -27.30 13.29
N THR A 955 -0.57 -26.86 14.44
CA THR A 955 -1.39 -26.39 15.57
C THR A 955 -2.10 -25.09 15.20
N PHE A 956 -1.38 -24.13 14.61
CA PHE A 956 -1.97 -22.88 14.12
C PHE A 956 -2.94 -23.09 12.96
N ALA A 957 -2.70 -24.08 12.08
CA ALA A 957 -3.65 -24.46 11.03
C ALA A 957 -5.03 -24.86 11.60
N CYS A 958 -5.06 -25.44 12.79
CA CYS A 958 -6.29 -25.78 13.47
C CYS A 958 -6.90 -24.57 14.18
N ALA A 959 -6.08 -23.76 14.87
CA ALA A 959 -6.54 -22.61 15.63
C ALA A 959 -7.12 -21.48 14.75
N ILE A 960 -6.49 -21.20 13.60
CA ILE A 960 -6.88 -20.10 12.70
C ILE A 960 -8.26 -20.29 12.05
N TRP A 961 -8.73 -21.53 11.97
CA TRP A 961 -10.05 -21.94 11.48
C TRP A 961 -10.99 -22.36 12.62
N ARG A 962 -10.61 -22.10 13.88
CA ARG A 962 -11.43 -22.36 15.07
C ARG A 962 -12.22 -21.13 15.52
N ASP A 963 -11.60 -19.97 15.39
CA ASP A 963 -12.14 -18.67 15.76
C ASP A 963 -11.78 -17.62 14.70
N ARG A 964 -12.73 -16.77 14.33
CA ARG A 964 -12.53 -15.74 13.30
C ARG A 964 -11.48 -14.69 13.70
N HIS A 965 -11.32 -14.38 14.98
CA HIS A 965 -10.43 -13.33 15.48
C HIS A 965 -9.05 -13.84 15.90
N PHE A 966 -8.79 -15.14 15.77
CA PHE A 966 -7.48 -15.71 16.12
C PHE A 966 -6.34 -15.11 15.27
N VAL A 967 -6.58 -14.84 13.98
CA VAL A 967 -5.58 -14.25 13.08
C VAL A 967 -5.14 -12.85 13.49
N GLU A 968 -6.02 -12.10 14.17
CA GLU A 968 -5.78 -10.74 14.65
C GLU A 968 -4.97 -10.71 15.96
N GLN A 969 -4.72 -11.87 16.57
CA GLN A 969 -3.96 -11.96 17.83
C GLN A 969 -2.43 -11.92 17.63
N PHE A 970 -1.95 -12.10 16.40
CA PHE A 970 -0.53 -12.02 16.08
C PHE A 970 -0.13 -10.55 15.88
N ASP A 971 1.03 -10.14 16.42
CA ASP A 971 1.69 -8.91 15.99
C ASP A 971 2.47 -9.11 14.66
N SER A 972 2.96 -8.01 14.07
CA SER A 972 3.66 -8.05 12.77
C SER A 972 4.96 -8.87 12.80
N ALA A 973 5.68 -8.88 13.92
CA ALA A 973 6.92 -9.64 14.07
C ALA A 973 6.62 -11.14 14.22
N GLN A 974 5.65 -11.49 15.06
CA GLN A 974 5.17 -12.86 15.27
C GLN A 974 4.63 -13.46 13.97
N MET A 975 3.80 -12.72 13.23
CA MET A 975 3.28 -13.17 11.93
C MET A 975 4.42 -13.39 10.93
N THR A 976 5.42 -12.50 10.90
CA THR A 976 6.60 -12.67 10.04
C THR A 976 7.38 -13.94 10.36
N MET A 977 7.53 -14.30 11.64
CA MET A 977 8.15 -15.57 12.05
C MET A 977 7.34 -16.77 11.56
N VAL A 978 6.01 -16.77 11.74
CA VAL A 978 5.12 -17.84 11.26
C VAL A 978 5.22 -17.99 9.74
N LEU A 979 5.19 -16.89 8.98
CA LEU A 979 5.28 -16.91 7.52
C LEU A 979 6.63 -17.43 7.03
N THR A 980 7.71 -17.06 7.70
CA THR A 980 9.06 -17.53 7.36
C THR A 980 9.18 -19.04 7.58
N SER A 981 8.74 -19.54 8.73
CA SER A 981 8.73 -20.98 9.04
C SER A 981 7.79 -21.75 8.11
N LEU A 982 6.62 -21.20 7.79
CA LEU A 982 5.66 -21.80 6.86
C LEU A 982 6.23 -21.92 5.44
N ASN A 983 6.87 -20.86 4.94
CA ASN A 983 7.51 -20.88 3.63
C ASN A 983 8.65 -21.90 3.57
N LEU A 984 9.46 -22.01 4.65
CA LEU A 984 10.49 -23.03 4.76
C LEU A 984 9.89 -24.45 4.72
N ALA A 985 8.85 -24.70 5.51
CA ALA A 985 8.18 -26.01 5.57
C ALA A 985 7.58 -26.40 4.21
N LEU A 986 6.87 -25.48 3.53
CA LEU A 986 6.32 -25.71 2.19
C LEU A 986 7.44 -25.93 1.14
N GLY A 987 8.54 -25.19 1.25
CA GLY A 987 9.73 -25.36 0.41
C GLY A 987 10.44 -26.71 0.59
N GLN A 988 10.25 -27.37 1.73
CA GLN A 988 10.84 -28.67 2.07
C GLN A 988 9.91 -29.86 1.84
N VAL A 989 8.66 -29.65 1.39
CA VAL A 989 7.74 -30.74 1.04
C VAL A 989 8.39 -31.63 -0.03
N ASN A 990 8.55 -32.92 0.29
CA ASN A 990 9.08 -33.94 -0.61
C ASN A 990 7.97 -34.55 -1.48
N PRO A 991 8.28 -35.21 -2.62
CA PRO A 991 7.29 -35.97 -3.38
C PRO A 991 6.55 -36.99 -2.52
N CYS A 992 5.26 -37.20 -2.80
CA CYS A 992 4.44 -38.18 -2.07
C CYS A 992 5.09 -39.58 -2.14
N PRO A 993 5.24 -40.29 -1.00
CA PRO A 993 5.83 -41.64 -0.99
C PRO A 993 5.02 -42.63 -1.84
N GLY A 994 5.68 -43.41 -2.69
CA GLY A 994 5.05 -44.47 -3.48
C GLY A 994 4.70 -45.71 -2.63
N LYS A 995 3.60 -46.42 -2.96
CA LYS A 995 3.18 -47.63 -2.25
C LYS A 995 4.15 -48.80 -2.50
N LYS A 996 4.83 -49.29 -1.46
CA LYS A 996 5.72 -50.47 -1.51
C LYS A 996 5.22 -51.64 -0.61
N SER A 997 4.29 -51.41 0.31
CA SER A 997 3.74 -52.36 1.30
C SER A 997 2.47 -51.80 2.00
N ALA A 998 1.77 -52.61 2.80
CA ALA A 998 0.59 -52.18 3.59
C ALA A 998 0.86 -51.05 4.61
N ASN A 999 2.11 -50.82 5.00
CA ASN A 999 2.51 -49.69 5.84
C ASN A 999 2.66 -48.37 5.07
N ASP A 1000 2.71 -48.39 3.73
CA ASP A 1000 2.88 -47.18 2.90
C ASP A 1000 1.60 -46.37 2.74
N ASP A 1001 0.41 -46.97 2.95
CA ASP A 1001 -0.84 -46.21 2.98
C ASP A 1001 -0.83 -45.18 4.13
N ARG A 1002 -0.25 -45.53 5.29
CA ARG A 1002 -0.14 -44.60 6.42
C ARG A 1002 0.86 -43.47 6.16
N ALA A 1003 1.96 -43.75 5.45
CA ALA A 1003 2.96 -42.73 5.10
C ALA A 1003 2.40 -41.70 4.11
N ALA A 1004 1.68 -42.16 3.08
CA ALA A 1004 1.01 -41.30 2.12
C ALA A 1004 -0.11 -40.45 2.78
N VAL A 1005 -0.93 -41.05 3.65
CA VAL A 1005 -1.97 -40.32 4.41
C VAL A 1005 -1.37 -39.25 5.31
N ASN A 1006 -0.30 -39.57 6.04
CA ASN A 1006 0.40 -38.58 6.87
C ASN A 1006 0.98 -37.44 6.04
N TRP A 1007 1.56 -37.75 4.88
CA TRP A 1007 2.08 -36.74 3.95
C TRP A 1007 0.96 -35.82 3.43
N MET A 1008 -0.18 -36.39 3.02
CA MET A 1008 -1.35 -35.63 2.55
C MET A 1008 -1.86 -34.71 3.64
N ARG A 1009 -2.00 -35.23 4.87
CA ARG A 1009 -2.48 -34.47 6.02
C ARG A 1009 -1.53 -33.33 6.40
N ALA A 1010 -0.24 -33.61 6.55
CA ALA A 1010 0.76 -32.60 6.92
C ALA A 1010 0.83 -31.48 5.86
N THR A 1011 0.85 -31.85 4.59
CA THR A 1011 0.88 -30.88 3.48
C THR A 1011 -0.40 -30.04 3.45
N THR A 1012 -1.57 -30.65 3.63
CA THR A 1012 -2.85 -29.93 3.60
C THR A 1012 -2.99 -28.98 4.79
N GLU A 1013 -2.60 -29.38 5.99
CA GLU A 1013 -2.66 -28.51 7.18
C GLU A 1013 -1.74 -27.27 7.02
N LEU A 1014 -0.56 -27.39 6.39
CA LEU A 1014 0.27 -26.23 6.07
C LEU A 1014 -0.38 -25.28 5.05
N LEU A 1015 -1.03 -25.83 4.02
CA LEU A 1015 -1.76 -25.05 3.02
C LEU A 1015 -3.03 -24.39 3.61
N GLU A 1016 -3.70 -25.05 4.54
CA GLU A 1016 -4.83 -24.49 5.30
C GLU A 1016 -4.38 -23.34 6.21
N LEU A 1017 -3.22 -23.46 6.86
CA LEU A 1017 -2.63 -22.34 7.59
C LEU A 1017 -2.35 -21.18 6.65
N LEU A 1018 -1.76 -21.44 5.47
CA LEU A 1018 -1.49 -20.40 4.48
C LEU A 1018 -2.77 -19.68 4.04
N LEU A 1019 -3.85 -20.43 3.80
CA LEU A 1019 -5.15 -19.86 3.47
C LEU A 1019 -5.68 -19.02 4.64
N GLY A 1020 -5.53 -19.50 5.88
CA GLY A 1020 -5.96 -18.80 7.08
C GLY A 1020 -5.21 -17.49 7.32
N VAL A 1021 -3.88 -17.46 7.17
CA VAL A 1021 -3.08 -16.26 7.41
C VAL A 1021 -3.29 -15.18 6.34
N LEU A 1022 -3.73 -15.55 5.13
CA LEU A 1022 -4.11 -14.57 4.10
C LEU A 1022 -5.27 -13.66 4.55
N ARG A 1023 -6.04 -14.07 5.57
CA ARG A 1023 -7.07 -13.23 6.21
C ARG A 1023 -6.50 -12.00 6.92
N THR A 1024 -5.19 -11.95 7.19
CA THR A 1024 -4.51 -10.74 7.71
C THR A 1024 -4.65 -9.53 6.79
N ARG A 1025 -4.99 -9.71 5.51
CA ARG A 1025 -5.27 -8.60 4.57
C ARG A 1025 -6.47 -7.75 4.99
N GLU A 1026 -7.37 -8.28 5.82
CA GLU A 1026 -8.49 -7.53 6.42
C GLU A 1026 -8.18 -7.03 7.84
N ALA A 1027 -6.95 -7.20 8.32
CA ALA A 1027 -6.58 -6.71 9.64
C ALA A 1027 -6.60 -5.18 9.71
N ALA A 1028 -7.05 -4.64 10.84
CA ALA A 1028 -7.04 -3.21 11.11
C ALA A 1028 -5.61 -2.63 11.20
N ASP A 1029 -4.63 -3.44 11.62
CA ASP A 1029 -3.22 -3.08 11.64
C ASP A 1029 -2.64 -3.03 10.22
N VAL A 1030 -2.15 -1.84 9.83
CA VAL A 1030 -1.61 -1.59 8.49
C VAL A 1030 -0.37 -2.44 8.19
N GLN A 1031 0.51 -2.68 9.17
CA GLN A 1031 1.69 -3.51 8.95
C GLN A 1031 1.29 -4.95 8.64
N LEU A 1032 0.41 -5.54 9.45
CA LEU A 1032 -0.11 -6.89 9.22
C LEU A 1032 -0.82 -7.02 7.88
N ARG A 1033 -1.70 -6.08 7.54
CA ARG A 1033 -2.40 -6.03 6.25
C ARG A 1033 -1.45 -5.99 5.07
N MET A 1034 -0.32 -5.30 5.21
CA MET A 1034 0.66 -5.14 4.14
C MET A 1034 1.58 -6.35 3.97
N LEU A 1035 1.76 -7.23 4.96
CA LEU A 1035 2.71 -8.36 4.93
C LEU A 1035 2.46 -9.35 3.78
N LEU A 1036 1.20 -9.67 3.53
CA LEU A 1036 0.81 -10.67 2.53
C LEU A 1036 0.25 -10.08 1.24
N GLN A 1037 0.48 -8.79 0.96
CA GLN A 1037 0.10 -8.23 -0.33
C GLN A 1037 0.86 -8.94 -1.48
N PRO A 1038 0.28 -9.09 -2.68
CA PRO A 1038 0.87 -9.87 -3.79
C PRO A 1038 2.28 -9.43 -4.19
N HIS A 1039 2.60 -8.15 -4.03
CA HIS A 1039 3.89 -7.57 -4.38
C HIS A 1039 5.01 -7.88 -3.36
N GLN A 1040 4.66 -8.34 -2.16
CA GLN A 1040 5.62 -8.62 -1.09
C GLN A 1040 6.47 -9.85 -1.41
N GLN A 1041 7.75 -9.80 -1.02
CA GLN A 1041 8.70 -10.87 -1.34
C GLN A 1041 8.33 -12.21 -0.70
N ILE A 1042 7.80 -12.20 0.52
CA ILE A 1042 7.32 -13.40 1.21
C ILE A 1042 6.14 -14.03 0.47
N THR A 1043 5.17 -13.23 0.02
CA THR A 1043 4.01 -13.68 -0.78
C THR A 1043 4.45 -14.31 -2.11
N LYS A 1044 5.37 -13.67 -2.83
CA LYS A 1044 5.95 -14.21 -4.08
C LYS A 1044 6.66 -15.54 -3.85
N THR A 1045 7.32 -15.70 -2.70
CA THR A 1045 8.02 -16.94 -2.36
C THR A 1045 7.04 -18.05 -1.98
N LEU A 1046 6.00 -17.73 -1.21
CA LEU A 1046 4.90 -18.63 -0.89
C LEU A 1046 4.16 -19.08 -2.17
N ALA A 1047 3.91 -18.18 -3.12
CA ALA A 1047 3.32 -18.52 -4.42
C ALA A 1047 4.14 -19.57 -5.18
N ARG A 1048 5.47 -19.39 -5.24
CA ARG A 1048 6.39 -20.38 -5.85
C ARG A 1048 6.35 -21.73 -5.13
N SER A 1049 6.29 -21.71 -3.80
CA SER A 1049 6.16 -22.93 -2.98
C SER A 1049 4.84 -23.67 -3.26
N VAL A 1050 3.72 -22.95 -3.42
CA VAL A 1050 2.41 -23.51 -3.77
C VAL A 1050 2.40 -24.11 -5.18
N GLU A 1051 3.00 -23.45 -6.16
CA GLU A 1051 3.14 -24.01 -7.52
C GLU A 1051 3.97 -25.31 -7.51
N ARG A 1052 5.10 -25.32 -6.78
CA ARG A 1052 5.92 -26.53 -6.62
C ARG A 1052 5.11 -27.66 -5.97
N VAL A 1053 4.35 -27.39 -4.91
CA VAL A 1053 3.48 -28.39 -4.26
C VAL A 1053 2.41 -28.88 -5.23
N SER A 1054 1.84 -28.00 -6.05
CA SER A 1054 0.86 -28.35 -7.09
C SER A 1054 1.43 -29.33 -8.12
N GLU A 1055 2.68 -29.13 -8.55
CA GLU A 1055 3.37 -30.09 -9.41
C GLU A 1055 3.62 -31.45 -8.75
N LEU A 1056 3.96 -31.47 -7.46
CA LEU A 1056 4.17 -32.71 -6.70
C LEU A 1056 2.87 -33.51 -6.59
N VAL A 1057 1.75 -32.84 -6.30
CA VAL A 1057 0.43 -33.46 -6.22
C VAL A 1057 0.01 -33.99 -7.58
N ALA A 1058 0.18 -33.23 -8.66
CA ALA A 1058 -0.16 -33.66 -10.01
C ALA A 1058 0.62 -34.90 -10.49
N LYS A 1059 1.83 -35.12 -9.97
CA LYS A 1059 2.66 -36.32 -10.26
C LYS A 1059 2.32 -37.52 -9.37
N SER A 1060 1.40 -37.36 -8.43
CA SER A 1060 1.00 -38.38 -7.45
C SER A 1060 -0.44 -38.83 -7.66
N THR A 1061 -0.83 -39.94 -7.04
CA THR A 1061 -2.24 -40.34 -6.92
C THR A 1061 -2.91 -39.77 -5.66
N ALA A 1062 -2.27 -38.82 -4.98
CA ALA A 1062 -2.73 -38.26 -3.71
C ALA A 1062 -3.86 -37.25 -3.94
N ILE A 1063 -4.92 -37.34 -3.14
CA ILE A 1063 -6.02 -36.38 -3.11
C ILE A 1063 -5.90 -35.58 -1.83
N LEU A 1064 -5.63 -34.28 -1.93
CA LEU A 1064 -5.58 -33.41 -0.75
C LEU A 1064 -6.99 -33.22 -0.20
N SER A 1065 -7.22 -33.69 1.02
CA SER A 1065 -8.47 -33.49 1.75
C SER A 1065 -8.38 -32.23 2.60
N CYS A 1066 -9.09 -31.17 2.19
CA CYS A 1066 -9.13 -29.90 2.90
C CYS A 1066 -10.34 -29.83 3.83
N ARG A 1067 -10.12 -29.47 5.09
CA ARG A 1067 -11.18 -29.22 6.08
C ARG A 1067 -12.00 -28.00 5.73
N VAL A 1068 -11.39 -27.00 5.08
CA VAL A 1068 -12.06 -25.77 4.66
C VAL A 1068 -12.81 -26.03 3.35
N GLN A 1069 -14.13 -25.93 3.37
CA GLN A 1069 -14.95 -26.11 2.16
C GLN A 1069 -14.87 -24.86 1.29
N ILE A 1070 -14.11 -24.97 0.21
CA ILE A 1070 -13.89 -23.88 -0.75
C ILE A 1070 -14.86 -24.08 -1.92
N ASN A 1071 -15.78 -23.14 -2.12
CA ASN A 1071 -16.66 -23.12 -3.28
C ASN A 1071 -16.02 -22.25 -4.35
N ILE A 1072 -15.65 -22.87 -5.47
CA ILE A 1072 -14.93 -22.20 -6.53
C ILE A 1072 -15.28 -22.79 -7.89
N GLU A 1073 -15.57 -21.93 -8.85
CA GLU A 1073 -15.76 -22.34 -10.23
C GLU A 1073 -14.41 -22.40 -10.94
N LYS A 1074 -13.96 -23.62 -11.23
CA LYS A 1074 -12.73 -23.83 -12.02
C LYS A 1074 -13.07 -23.86 -13.51
N PRO A 1075 -12.22 -23.29 -14.38
CA PRO A 1075 -12.39 -23.42 -15.82
C PRO A 1075 -12.39 -24.89 -16.27
N ASP A 1076 -13.15 -25.19 -17.31
CA ASP A 1076 -13.24 -26.54 -17.89
C ASP A 1076 -11.84 -27.11 -18.18
N GLY A 1077 -11.55 -28.30 -17.64
CA GLY A 1077 -10.26 -29.00 -17.78
C GLY A 1077 -9.21 -28.69 -16.72
N ASP A 1078 -9.45 -27.75 -15.79
CA ASP A 1078 -8.53 -27.52 -14.65
C ASP A 1078 -8.78 -28.54 -13.53
N HIS A 1079 -7.85 -29.49 -13.39
CA HIS A 1079 -7.88 -30.56 -12.40
C HIS A 1079 -7.12 -30.23 -11.10
N THR A 1080 -6.65 -28.99 -10.92
CA THR A 1080 -5.96 -28.60 -9.68
C THR A 1080 -6.92 -28.71 -8.48
N PRO A 1081 -6.48 -29.26 -7.33
CA PRO A 1081 -7.28 -29.28 -6.11
C PRO A 1081 -7.72 -27.87 -5.68
N ASP A 1082 -8.94 -27.73 -5.16
CA ASP A 1082 -9.58 -26.44 -4.90
C ASP A 1082 -8.75 -25.54 -3.98
N LEU A 1083 -8.13 -26.13 -2.94
CA LEU A 1083 -7.23 -25.40 -2.02
C LEU A 1083 -6.02 -24.79 -2.74
N LEU A 1084 -5.35 -25.57 -3.60
CA LEU A 1084 -4.17 -25.10 -4.33
C LEU A 1084 -4.56 -24.05 -5.38
N PHE A 1085 -5.70 -24.24 -6.05
CA PHE A 1085 -6.23 -23.27 -7.00
C PHE A 1085 -6.59 -21.95 -6.31
N ALA A 1086 -7.26 -22.00 -5.15
CA ALA A 1086 -7.62 -20.83 -4.37
C ALA A 1086 -6.38 -20.08 -3.87
N LEU A 1087 -5.41 -20.79 -3.29
CA LEU A 1087 -4.14 -20.20 -2.84
C LEU A 1087 -3.39 -19.51 -3.98
N ARG A 1088 -3.37 -20.10 -5.17
CA ARG A 1088 -2.78 -19.48 -6.36
C ARG A 1088 -3.43 -18.12 -6.66
N LEU A 1089 -4.76 -18.04 -6.66
CA LEU A 1089 -5.46 -16.78 -6.94
C LEU A 1089 -5.21 -15.73 -5.85
N TYR A 1090 -5.32 -16.10 -4.56
CA TYR A 1090 -5.07 -15.18 -3.46
C TYR A 1090 -3.62 -14.67 -3.42
N LEU A 1091 -2.63 -15.54 -3.60
CA LEU A 1091 -1.21 -15.17 -3.53
C LEU A 1091 -0.78 -14.29 -4.70
N THR A 1092 -1.40 -14.47 -5.88
CA THR A 1092 -1.11 -13.65 -7.06
C THR A 1092 -1.93 -12.37 -7.13
N GLY A 1093 -2.97 -12.24 -6.30
CA GLY A 1093 -3.88 -11.08 -6.32
C GLY A 1093 -4.81 -11.07 -7.54
N ASP A 1094 -5.14 -12.25 -8.08
CA ASP A 1094 -6.07 -12.38 -9.21
C ASP A 1094 -7.49 -12.02 -8.76
N ASP A 1095 -8.20 -11.20 -9.54
CA ASP A 1095 -9.58 -10.78 -9.22
C ASP A 1095 -10.56 -11.95 -9.09
N GLY A 1096 -10.25 -13.11 -9.70
CA GLY A 1096 -11.01 -14.34 -9.51
C GLY A 1096 -11.05 -14.83 -8.07
N ALA A 1097 -10.12 -14.39 -7.22
CA ALA A 1097 -10.16 -14.67 -5.79
C ALA A 1097 -11.39 -14.07 -5.10
N ASN A 1098 -11.94 -12.95 -5.61
CA ASN A 1098 -13.17 -12.34 -5.07
C ASN A 1098 -14.41 -13.22 -5.24
N ALA A 1099 -14.38 -14.21 -6.14
CA ALA A 1099 -15.49 -15.13 -6.37
C ALA A 1099 -15.41 -16.40 -5.49
N ILE A 1100 -14.38 -16.52 -4.66
CA ILE A 1100 -14.16 -17.70 -3.83
C ILE A 1100 -14.94 -17.53 -2.53
N HIS A 1101 -15.85 -18.46 -2.24
CA HIS A 1101 -16.61 -18.46 -0.99
C HIS A 1101 -16.25 -19.66 -0.12
N ILE A 1102 -16.08 -19.42 1.18
CA ILE A 1102 -15.82 -20.46 2.17
C ILE A 1102 -17.11 -20.73 2.94
N SER A 1103 -17.76 -21.88 2.70
CA SER A 1103 -19.10 -22.16 3.25
C SER A 1103 -19.08 -22.80 4.63
N ARG A 1104 -18.10 -23.67 4.93
CA ARG A 1104 -18.02 -24.41 6.19
C ARG A 1104 -16.63 -24.97 6.42
N ILE A 1105 -16.39 -25.45 7.64
CA ILE A 1105 -15.17 -26.17 8.00
C ILE A 1105 -15.53 -27.52 8.61
N SER A 1106 -15.04 -28.60 8.02
CA SER A 1106 -15.31 -29.99 8.38
C SER A 1106 -14.19 -30.57 9.23
N ASP A 1107 -14.35 -30.53 10.56
CA ASP A 1107 -13.40 -31.11 11.51
C ASP A 1107 -13.70 -32.58 11.87
N SER A 1108 -14.66 -33.22 11.18
CA SER A 1108 -15.01 -34.63 11.38
C SER A 1108 -13.87 -35.54 10.94
N GLN A 1109 -13.36 -36.37 11.85
CA GLN A 1109 -12.31 -37.37 11.58
C GLN A 1109 -12.86 -38.64 10.88
N ASP A 1110 -13.89 -38.52 10.04
CA ASP A 1110 -14.39 -39.66 9.28
C ASP A 1110 -13.54 -39.88 8.02
N GLU A 1111 -12.27 -40.26 8.22
CA GLU A 1111 -11.45 -41.10 7.33
C GLU A 1111 -10.44 -41.93 8.12
#